data_AF-A0AAE0JSJ0-F1
#
_entry.id   AF-A0AAE0JSJ0-F1
#
_cell.length_a   1.000
_cell.length_b   1.000
_cell.length_c   1.000
_cell.angle_alpha   90.00
_cell.angle_beta   90.00
_cell.angle_gamma   90.00
#
_symmetry.space_group_name_H-M   'P 1'
#
loop_
_entity.id
_entity.type
_entity.pdbx_description
1 polymer ?
#
loop_
_entity_poly.entity_id
_entity_poly.type
_entity_poly.pdbx_seq_one_letter_code
_entity_poly.pdbx_strand_id
1 'polypeptide(L)'
;MATETAPQHQTDNHSRPARRFRRSYPGRHVSQESGHTHGLPQPDLSLDTTPSCKTTLEKVLAFCRGHKSYTPPAEDEPIKSIGPKFDDISRYGISNAKEDKLWQIEATRLLAAVSNFSEPLLFESPIVRWDINKAELEKISELGNQGLHCLNICTHDNQLLLFESMRDLFEPSKYMRARNILSHAFDTVGSASKLGQPNGRERPMDLSIHGKTVEVFCAVVDYTTAVLARFALRGIPTEFWHTRALAGLAKTSAKMKFLFADIEKFALQSLDDGQDVLAKDEVFNVLGSTGKMPVLDIVGPDGQPFQVRQPSKDETGREDATDMMNVRRLLSYDERAVDVYFSDMAMTGSWTIDSVRLALFSFQSSMISGNPTDAFDICSLIYRAGLNGLLTLIHQDRDGELMGSTSREFIRLSYSGFKMLYQVASELRRDGAGIHQGEPRQAHAPDDNNGALLVFDFDEEKARDKREAPGPVLGDKDSFRLDLSTMGDLISVMVPLLCTQPMQLLNLVWAMEIVTGVTSVMHTIDYNTLPGPRFTAFASLRTNVYENVVWPKLEGSDARPLSRSLVAQNRLHTYDQREITDTKVWDGLPISKRHDITGESERKLGELEEKFRRWTIEEKAIVVRKPRFVILLMLGCAVLVIGGIMVGVFLGQRLTGVDPFNITVYAWVLAGFTILVGKSLLVSEWPWREFLRARVPCRSITELQAVTGAEPQEVLEYLLSMEIYTILITKGPYNRPFARRSNDGSDGFSIDVKIELRTLLASGILVIKVAGRKGVGLVCMDLRRGTPGRAKISHSDEITEDEIVLGCFDLQEVFDEDQDIPLLRVQTSWRRIVGIYHRAKKEFR
;
A
#
# COMPACT_ATOMS: atom_id res chain seq x y z
N MET A 1 -64.73 -16.63 -47.67
CA MET A 1 -65.46 -15.77 -46.70
C MET A 1 -64.48 -15.44 -45.59
N ALA A 2 -63.85 -14.28 -45.48
CA ALA A 2 -63.80 -13.04 -46.25
C ALA A 2 -62.40 -12.46 -45.96
N THR A 3 -61.49 -12.42 -46.96
CA THR A 3 -61.05 -11.22 -47.73
C THR A 3 -60.38 -10.15 -46.84
N GLU A 4 -59.05 -9.99 -46.92
CA GLU A 4 -58.32 -9.13 -47.90
C GLU A 4 -58.72 -7.65 -47.87
N THR A 5 -57.75 -6.77 -47.58
CA THR A 5 -57.29 -5.71 -48.50
C THR A 5 -55.94 -5.11 -48.06
N ALA A 6 -54.94 -5.27 -48.93
CA ALA A 6 -53.69 -4.48 -49.01
C ALA A 6 -53.97 -3.17 -49.83
N PRO A 7 -53.01 -2.41 -50.44
CA PRO A 7 -51.53 -2.44 -50.45
C PRO A 7 -50.87 -1.01 -50.34
N GLN A 8 -49.53 -0.87 -50.29
CA GLN A 8 -48.60 -0.35 -51.33
C GLN A 8 -47.37 0.24 -50.59
N HIS A 9 -46.10 0.29 -51.00
CA HIS A 9 -45.36 0.07 -52.25
C HIS A 9 -43.85 -0.07 -51.87
N GLN A 10 -43.06 -0.89 -52.63
CA GLN A 10 -41.65 -0.74 -53.09
C GLN A 10 -40.57 -0.06 -52.18
N THR A 11 -39.28 -0.43 -52.12
CA THR A 11 -38.35 -1.32 -52.85
C THR A 11 -36.98 -1.28 -52.15
N ASP A 12 -36.30 -2.43 -52.14
CA ASP A 12 -34.85 -2.68 -52.30
C ASP A 12 -33.73 -1.87 -51.59
N ASN A 13 -32.91 -2.68 -50.91
CA ASN A 13 -31.43 -2.74 -50.92
C ASN A 13 -30.60 -1.45 -50.77
N HIS A 14 -29.80 -1.38 -49.71
CA HIS A 14 -28.34 -1.58 -49.84
C HIS A 14 -27.61 -1.56 -48.47
N SER A 15 -26.79 -2.59 -48.30
CA SER A 15 -25.58 -2.66 -47.47
C SER A 15 -24.79 -1.35 -47.35
N ARG A 16 -24.34 -0.97 -46.14
CA ARG A 16 -23.08 -0.22 -45.87
C ARG A 16 -22.76 -0.21 -44.35
N PRO A 17 -21.50 0.09 -43.94
CA PRO A 17 -20.76 -0.69 -42.97
C PRO A 17 -20.48 0.05 -41.65
N ALA A 18 -20.02 -0.72 -40.65
CA ALA A 18 -19.50 -0.25 -39.38
C ALA A 18 -18.41 0.83 -39.57
N ARG A 19 -18.71 2.04 -39.09
CA ARG A 19 -17.76 3.16 -39.05
C ARG A 19 -16.74 2.94 -37.93
N ARG A 20 -15.47 2.76 -38.34
CA ARG A 20 -14.27 2.99 -37.53
C ARG A 20 -14.23 4.46 -37.10
N PHE A 21 -14.28 4.73 -35.80
CA PHE A 21 -13.82 6.03 -35.27
C PHE A 21 -12.29 6.00 -35.13
N ARG A 22 -11.61 6.65 -36.08
CA ARG A 22 -10.21 7.07 -35.95
C ARG A 22 -10.17 8.25 -34.98
N ARG A 23 -9.50 8.12 -33.83
CA ARG A 23 -9.06 9.27 -33.03
C ARG A 23 -7.83 9.88 -33.71
N SER A 24 -8.03 11.02 -34.35
CA SER A 24 -6.98 11.91 -34.85
C SER A 24 -6.52 12.84 -33.72
N TYR A 25 -5.22 12.81 -33.41
CA TYR A 25 -4.56 13.84 -32.60
C TYR A 25 -4.51 15.15 -33.40
N PRO A 26 -4.97 16.29 -32.86
CA PRO A 26 -4.67 17.58 -33.47
C PRO A 26 -3.27 18.02 -33.02
N GLY A 27 -2.34 18.05 -33.99
CA GLY A 27 -1.08 18.76 -33.85
C GLY A 27 -1.34 20.26 -33.75
N ARG A 28 -0.74 20.93 -32.76
CA ARG A 28 -0.81 22.38 -32.64
C ARG A 28 0.52 22.97 -33.11
N HIS A 29 0.40 23.74 -34.19
CA HIS A 29 1.41 24.61 -34.76
C HIS A 29 1.95 25.59 -33.72
N VAL A 30 3.28 25.74 -33.71
CA VAL A 30 3.99 26.85 -33.07
C VAL A 30 3.88 28.05 -33.99
N SER A 31 3.18 29.09 -33.54
CA SER A 31 3.24 30.44 -34.12
C SER A 31 3.91 31.34 -33.10
N GLN A 32 5.09 31.86 -33.46
CA GLN A 32 5.77 32.93 -32.75
C GLN A 32 4.96 34.22 -32.88
N GLU A 33 4.42 34.73 -31.77
CA GLU A 33 4.12 36.15 -31.63
C GLU A 33 4.74 36.65 -30.31
N SER A 34 5.60 37.65 -30.48
CA SER A 34 6.32 38.39 -29.45
C SER A 34 5.37 39.33 -28.71
N GLY A 35 5.15 39.07 -27.42
CA GLY A 35 4.45 39.98 -26.51
C GLY A 35 5.04 39.88 -25.11
N HIS A 36 5.69 40.95 -24.66
CA HIS A 36 6.21 41.10 -23.30
C HIS A 36 5.08 40.96 -22.28
N THR A 37 5.06 39.84 -21.56
CA THR A 37 4.33 39.70 -20.30
C THR A 37 5.34 39.32 -19.24
N HIS A 38 5.35 40.06 -18.13
CA HIS A 38 6.14 39.75 -16.95
C HIS A 38 5.76 38.34 -16.47
N GLY A 39 6.64 37.37 -16.73
CA GLY A 39 6.46 36.01 -16.24
C GLY A 39 6.48 36.01 -14.72
N LEU A 40 5.35 35.66 -14.11
CA LEU A 40 5.30 35.25 -12.72
C LEU A 40 6.31 34.11 -12.51
N PRO A 41 7.05 34.10 -11.39
CA PRO A 41 8.07 33.09 -11.14
C PRO A 41 7.41 31.71 -11.16
N GLN A 42 7.90 30.84 -12.04
CA GLN A 42 7.57 29.42 -11.98
C GLN A 42 8.00 28.89 -10.60
N PRO A 43 7.19 28.06 -9.93
CA PRO A 43 7.62 27.43 -8.70
C PRO A 43 8.87 26.59 -9.01
N ASP A 44 9.95 26.91 -8.32
CA ASP A 44 11.15 26.09 -8.32
C ASP A 44 10.77 24.72 -7.75
N LEU A 45 10.63 23.74 -8.65
CA LEU A 45 10.35 22.33 -8.36
C LEU A 45 11.61 21.48 -8.52
N SER A 46 12.78 22.11 -8.37
CA SER A 46 13.97 21.34 -8.00
C SER A 46 13.69 20.62 -6.68
N LEU A 47 14.28 19.44 -6.48
CA LEU A 47 14.25 18.80 -5.18
C LEU A 47 14.86 19.80 -4.18
N ASP A 48 14.02 20.49 -3.42
CA ASP A 48 14.40 20.98 -2.09
C ASP A 48 14.83 19.73 -1.33
N THR A 49 16.11 19.42 -1.44
CA THR A 49 16.78 18.29 -0.80
C THR A 49 16.73 18.41 0.73
N THR A 50 16.29 19.56 1.24
CA THR A 50 15.99 19.82 2.63
C THR A 50 14.54 20.27 2.79
N PRO A 51 13.65 19.43 3.35
CA PRO A 51 12.28 19.86 3.67
C PRO A 51 12.34 21.06 4.63
N SER A 52 11.57 22.10 4.33
CA SER A 52 11.50 23.33 5.13
C SER A 52 10.04 23.70 5.41
N CYS A 53 9.79 24.29 6.58
CA CYS A 53 8.45 24.75 6.94
C CYS A 53 8.14 26.05 6.20
N LYS A 54 7.12 26.03 5.33
CA LYS A 54 6.70 27.18 4.50
C LYS A 54 5.61 28.06 5.13
N THR A 55 5.33 27.92 6.43
CA THR A 55 4.28 28.71 7.11
C THR A 55 4.80 29.39 8.37
N THR A 56 4.01 30.32 8.92
CA THR A 56 4.35 31.11 10.12
C THR A 56 3.33 30.89 11.23
N LEU A 57 3.72 31.20 12.47
CA LEU A 57 2.82 31.12 13.63
C LEU A 57 1.55 31.96 13.44
N GLU A 58 1.68 33.14 12.84
CA GLU A 58 0.55 34.03 12.57
C GLU A 58 -0.48 33.38 11.64
N LYS A 59 -0.02 32.72 10.56
CA LYS A 59 -0.89 32.03 9.60
C LYS A 59 -1.59 30.83 10.22
N VAL A 60 -0.85 30.03 11.00
CA VAL A 60 -1.42 28.88 11.74
C VAL A 60 -2.50 29.36 12.72
N LEU A 61 -2.23 30.40 13.51
CA LEU A 61 -3.20 30.94 14.46
C LEU A 61 -4.38 31.63 13.78
N ALA A 62 -4.17 32.30 12.65
CA ALA A 62 -5.24 32.85 11.84
C ALA A 62 -6.21 31.74 11.41
N PHE A 63 -5.68 30.58 10.97
CA PHE A 63 -6.51 29.43 10.62
C PHE A 63 -7.23 28.81 11.82
N CYS A 64 -6.57 28.65 12.98
CA CYS A 64 -7.24 28.22 14.22
C CYS A 64 -8.41 29.15 14.59
N ARG A 65 -8.24 30.45 14.32
CA ARG A 65 -9.24 31.50 14.53
C ARG A 65 -10.17 31.71 13.33
N GLY A 66 -10.22 30.76 12.38
CA GLY A 66 -11.02 30.87 11.15
C GLY A 66 -12.50 31.19 11.39
N HIS A 67 -13.06 30.72 12.51
CA HIS A 67 -14.43 31.05 12.94
C HIS A 67 -14.67 32.58 13.12
N LYS A 68 -13.64 33.34 13.49
CA LYS A 68 -13.69 34.81 13.60
C LYS A 68 -13.45 35.49 12.27
N SER A 69 -12.50 34.96 11.50
CA SER A 69 -12.04 35.55 10.25
C SER A 69 -11.37 34.47 9.39
N TYR A 70 -11.88 34.18 8.20
CA TYR A 70 -11.27 33.20 7.28
C TYR A 70 -11.13 33.81 5.90
N THR A 71 -10.00 33.51 5.27
CA THR A 71 -9.69 33.94 3.90
C THR A 71 -9.73 32.71 3.01
N PRO A 72 -10.74 32.57 2.15
CA PRO A 72 -10.79 31.49 1.18
C PRO A 72 -9.57 31.46 0.26
N PRO A 73 -9.17 30.30 -0.29
CA PRO A 73 -7.94 30.16 -1.06
C PRO A 73 -7.90 30.95 -2.39
N ALA A 74 -9.03 31.53 -2.80
CA ALA A 74 -9.21 32.30 -4.04
C ALA A 74 -9.60 33.76 -3.80
N GLU A 75 -9.65 34.21 -2.54
CA GLU A 75 -10.08 35.56 -2.17
C GLU A 75 -8.97 36.26 -1.38
N ASP A 76 -8.77 37.55 -1.65
CA ASP A 76 -7.78 38.36 -0.96
C ASP A 76 -8.34 38.97 0.34
N GLU A 77 -9.66 39.05 0.47
CA GLU A 77 -10.33 39.66 1.62
C GLU A 77 -10.79 38.60 2.64
N PRO A 78 -10.49 38.79 3.94
CA PRO A 78 -10.99 37.91 4.99
C PRO A 78 -12.47 38.17 5.28
N ILE A 79 -13.26 37.11 5.35
CA ILE A 79 -14.66 37.18 5.75
C ILE A 79 -14.75 37.04 7.26
N LYS A 80 -15.54 37.90 7.90
CA LYS A 80 -15.66 37.96 9.37
C LYS A 80 -16.87 37.17 9.85
N SER A 81 -16.74 36.53 11.01
CA SER A 81 -17.82 35.84 11.74
C SER A 81 -18.53 34.74 10.95
N ILE A 82 -17.77 33.75 10.49
CA ILE A 82 -18.21 32.79 9.48
C ILE A 82 -19.05 31.65 10.04
N GLY A 83 -18.98 31.38 11.35
CA GLY A 83 -19.82 30.36 11.94
C GLY A 83 -19.26 29.72 13.21
N PRO A 84 -19.79 28.55 13.59
CA PRO A 84 -19.41 27.83 14.80
C PRO A 84 -18.01 27.25 14.70
N LYS A 85 -17.48 26.95 15.87
CA LYS A 85 -16.07 26.62 16.08
C LYS A 85 -15.86 25.11 16.13
N PHE A 86 -15.08 24.59 15.20
CA PHE A 86 -14.60 23.20 15.26
C PHE A 86 -13.66 23.01 16.45
N ASP A 87 -13.69 21.83 17.07
CA ASP A 87 -12.90 21.48 18.27
C ASP A 87 -13.05 22.50 19.41
N ASP A 88 -14.26 23.00 19.60
CA ASP A 88 -14.56 23.99 20.64
C ASP A 88 -14.37 23.39 22.04
N ILE A 89 -13.43 23.96 22.79
CA ILE A 89 -13.15 23.60 24.18
C ILE A 89 -14.01 24.45 25.13
N SER A 90 -14.56 25.59 24.67
CA SER A 90 -15.33 26.50 25.51
C SER A 90 -16.63 25.87 26.04
N ARG A 91 -17.19 24.90 25.29
CA ARG A 91 -18.34 24.07 25.69
C ARG A 91 -18.12 23.32 27.02
N TYR A 92 -16.86 23.04 27.34
CA TYR A 92 -16.46 22.30 28.54
C TYR A 92 -16.01 23.22 29.69
N GLY A 93 -16.37 24.51 29.64
CA GLY A 93 -16.16 25.46 30.74
C GLY A 93 -14.85 26.25 30.70
N ILE A 94 -14.10 26.20 29.59
CA ILE A 94 -12.93 27.06 29.35
C ILE A 94 -13.35 28.40 28.74
N SER A 95 -12.72 29.51 29.17
CA SER A 95 -12.91 30.79 28.51
C SER A 95 -12.19 30.85 27.16
N ASN A 96 -12.80 31.53 26.17
CA ASN A 96 -12.21 31.73 24.84
C ASN A 96 -10.77 32.27 24.87
N ALA A 97 -10.41 33.07 25.88
CA ALA A 97 -9.05 33.60 26.04
C ALA A 97 -8.04 32.53 26.48
N LYS A 98 -8.44 31.61 27.37
CA LYS A 98 -7.59 30.49 27.80
C LYS A 98 -7.40 29.49 26.68
N GLU A 99 -8.47 29.21 25.93
CA GLU A 99 -8.41 28.32 24.78
C GLU A 99 -7.50 28.85 23.66
N ASP A 100 -7.61 30.13 23.34
CA ASP A 100 -6.73 30.78 22.36
C ASP A 100 -5.25 30.70 22.80
N LYS A 101 -5.00 30.83 24.11
CA LYS A 101 -3.67 30.61 24.69
C LYS A 101 -3.20 29.15 24.55
N LEU A 102 -4.08 28.16 24.72
CA LEU A 102 -3.74 26.75 24.50
C LEU A 102 -3.36 26.50 23.05
N TRP A 103 -4.12 27.03 22.09
CA TRP A 103 -3.77 26.93 20.67
C TRP A 103 -2.44 27.59 20.34
N GLN A 104 -2.15 28.74 20.95
CA GLN A 104 -0.84 29.40 20.80
C GLN A 104 0.30 28.53 21.31
N ILE A 105 0.15 27.92 22.49
CA ILE A 105 1.15 27.02 23.07
C ILE A 105 1.40 25.83 22.14
N GLU A 106 0.33 25.16 21.69
CA GLU A 106 0.45 23.98 20.81
C GLU A 106 1.01 24.33 19.43
N ALA A 107 0.58 25.44 18.82
CA ALA A 107 1.08 25.88 17.53
C ALA A 107 2.56 26.26 17.59
N THR A 108 3.00 26.96 18.65
CA THR A 108 4.42 27.29 18.86
C THR A 108 5.25 26.03 19.04
N ARG A 109 4.78 25.06 19.83
CA ARG A 109 5.45 23.77 20.03
C ARG A 109 5.60 22.98 18.74
N LEU A 110 4.53 22.87 17.94
CA LEU A 110 4.58 22.15 16.66
C LEU A 110 5.49 22.85 15.65
N LEU A 111 5.47 24.19 15.60
CA LEU A 111 6.40 24.96 14.75
C LEU A 111 7.86 24.78 15.17
N ALA A 112 8.14 24.73 16.47
CA ALA A 112 9.48 24.40 16.96
C ALA A 112 9.90 23.00 16.50
N ALA A 113 9.01 22.01 16.59
CA ALA A 113 9.29 20.64 16.16
C ALA A 113 9.60 20.54 14.65
N VAL A 114 8.99 21.37 13.80
CA VAL A 114 9.23 21.36 12.33
C VAL A 114 10.22 22.42 11.85
N SER A 115 10.87 23.15 12.77
CA SER A 115 11.86 24.18 12.43
C SER A 115 13.12 23.58 11.82
N ASN A 116 13.57 22.44 12.35
CA ASN A 116 14.72 21.70 11.85
C ASN A 116 14.33 20.24 11.58
N PHE A 117 14.15 19.90 10.31
CA PHE A 117 13.84 18.52 9.93
C PHE A 117 15.05 17.58 10.06
N SER A 118 16.27 18.07 10.28
CA SER A 118 17.46 17.21 10.42
C SER A 118 17.66 16.72 11.85
N GLU A 119 17.15 17.44 12.84
CA GLU A 119 17.26 17.10 14.27
C GLU A 119 16.35 15.92 14.63
N PRO A 120 16.79 14.88 15.35
CA PRO A 120 15.93 13.76 15.74
C PRO A 120 14.83 14.19 16.73
N LEU A 121 13.64 13.58 16.66
CA LEU A 121 12.62 13.72 17.71
C LEU A 121 12.67 12.52 18.64
N LEU A 122 13.06 12.74 19.89
CA LEU A 122 13.01 11.74 20.93
C LEU A 122 11.81 12.00 21.86
N PHE A 123 11.23 10.92 22.37
CA PHE A 123 10.17 10.98 23.37
C PHE A 123 10.77 11.26 24.74
N GLU A 124 10.47 12.43 25.28
CA GLU A 124 10.85 12.81 26.64
C GLU A 124 9.68 12.56 27.60
N SER A 125 9.79 11.53 28.43
CA SER A 125 8.80 11.27 29.48
C SER A 125 9.02 12.18 30.68
N PRO A 126 7.99 12.89 31.19
CA PRO A 126 8.07 13.63 32.44
C PRO A 126 8.26 12.72 33.66
N ILE A 127 7.88 11.44 33.56
CA ILE A 127 8.17 10.42 34.57
C ILE A 127 9.47 9.71 34.20
N VAL A 128 10.44 9.76 35.12
CA VAL A 128 11.75 9.13 34.97
C VAL A 128 11.61 7.60 34.99
N ARG A 129 11.86 6.99 33.82
CA ARG A 129 12.12 5.56 33.55
C ARG A 129 10.93 4.62 33.76
N TRP A 130 10.15 4.45 32.69
CA TRP A 130 9.34 3.24 32.50
C TRP A 130 10.19 2.18 31.82
N ASP A 131 10.27 1.01 32.43
CA ASP A 131 10.91 -0.17 31.84
C ASP A 131 9.98 -0.80 30.80
N ILE A 132 10.56 -1.54 29.85
CA ILE A 132 9.78 -2.31 28.88
C ILE A 132 9.41 -3.65 29.51
N ASN A 133 8.32 -3.65 30.28
CA ASN A 133 7.72 -4.84 30.86
C ASN A 133 6.20 -4.87 30.60
N LYS A 134 5.57 -6.00 30.90
CA LYS A 134 4.14 -6.22 30.65
C LYS A 134 3.24 -5.18 31.33
N ALA A 135 3.49 -4.87 32.60
CA ALA A 135 2.65 -3.95 33.36
C ALA A 135 2.70 -2.52 32.80
N GLU A 136 3.88 -2.04 32.41
CA GLU A 136 4.02 -0.70 31.80
C GLU A 136 3.44 -0.65 30.38
N LEU A 137 3.58 -1.72 29.58
CA LEU A 137 2.95 -1.82 28.26
C LEU A 137 1.42 -1.88 28.35
N GLU A 138 0.86 -2.52 29.37
CA GLU A 138 -0.58 -2.51 29.66
C GLU A 138 -1.07 -1.10 30.03
N LYS A 139 -0.31 -0.35 30.84
CA LYS A 139 -0.62 1.07 31.13
C LYS A 139 -0.63 1.94 29.87
N ILE A 140 0.31 1.73 28.95
CA ILE A 140 0.34 2.46 27.67
C ILE A 140 -0.82 2.08 26.77
N SER A 141 -1.17 0.80 26.72
CA SER A 141 -2.36 0.34 26.00
C SER A 141 -3.61 1.03 26.53
N GLU A 142 -3.73 1.18 27.85
CA GLU A 142 -4.86 1.86 28.48
C GLU A 142 -4.83 3.38 28.25
N LEU A 143 -3.65 4.02 28.29
CA LEU A 143 -3.50 5.41 27.85
C LEU A 143 -3.93 5.61 26.40
N GLY A 144 -3.61 4.66 25.53
CA GLY A 144 -4.07 4.62 24.14
C GLY A 144 -5.60 4.51 24.05
N ASN A 145 -6.23 3.62 24.82
CA ASN A 145 -7.70 3.50 24.94
C ASN A 145 -8.34 4.84 25.33
N GLN A 146 -7.86 5.45 26.40
CA GLN A 146 -8.36 6.74 26.89
C GLN A 146 -8.15 7.87 25.88
N GLY A 147 -7.00 7.89 25.20
CA GLY A 147 -6.76 8.82 24.10
C GLY A 147 -7.74 8.63 22.93
N LEU A 148 -8.09 7.39 22.60
CA LEU A 148 -9.13 7.12 21.61
C LEU A 148 -10.52 7.59 22.09
N HIS A 149 -10.84 7.49 23.37
CA HIS A 149 -12.09 8.07 23.90
C HIS A 149 -12.10 9.60 23.72
N CYS A 150 -11.01 10.30 24.06
CA CYS A 150 -10.88 11.74 23.78
C CYS A 150 -11.09 12.08 22.29
N LEU A 151 -10.51 11.30 21.37
CA LEU A 151 -10.72 11.49 19.93
C LEU A 151 -12.15 11.21 19.47
N ASN A 152 -12.84 10.23 20.07
CA ASN A 152 -14.24 9.97 19.76
C ASN A 152 -15.13 11.12 20.26
N ILE A 153 -14.81 11.76 21.39
CA ILE A 153 -15.49 13.00 21.81
C ILE A 153 -15.27 14.11 20.77
N CYS A 154 -14.03 14.35 20.33
CA CYS A 154 -13.75 15.33 19.28
C CYS A 154 -14.55 15.04 17.98
N THR A 155 -14.61 13.76 17.59
CA THR A 155 -15.36 13.33 16.40
C THR A 155 -16.86 13.54 16.58
N HIS A 156 -17.41 13.14 17.73
CA HIS A 156 -18.83 13.30 18.05
C HIS A 156 -19.24 14.78 18.00
N ASP A 157 -18.50 15.65 18.67
CA ASP A 157 -18.77 17.09 18.71
C ASP A 157 -18.68 17.74 17.32
N ASN A 158 -17.66 17.39 16.53
CA ASN A 158 -17.48 17.97 15.20
C ASN A 158 -18.56 17.49 14.22
N GLN A 159 -18.98 16.22 14.31
CA GLN A 159 -20.07 15.69 13.49
C GLN A 159 -21.43 16.28 13.90
N LEU A 160 -21.66 16.51 15.20
CA LEU A 160 -22.83 17.23 15.70
C LEU A 160 -22.88 18.67 15.15
N LEU A 161 -21.76 19.38 15.18
CA LEU A 161 -21.64 20.73 14.61
C LEU A 161 -21.92 20.75 13.10
N LEU A 162 -21.41 19.75 12.36
CA LEU A 162 -21.69 19.59 10.93
C LEU A 162 -23.18 19.31 10.68
N PHE A 163 -23.82 18.46 11.48
CA PHE A 163 -25.25 18.21 11.37
C PHE A 163 -26.10 19.48 11.57
N GLU A 164 -25.69 20.35 12.50
CA GLU A 164 -26.38 21.61 12.79
C GLU A 164 -26.15 22.68 11.73
N SER A 165 -24.93 22.75 11.18
CA SER A 165 -24.47 23.91 10.40
C SER A 165 -24.32 23.62 8.90
N MET A 166 -23.98 22.38 8.53
CA MET A 166 -23.72 21.95 7.15
C MET A 166 -23.99 20.46 6.97
N ARG A 167 -25.27 20.12 6.75
CA ARG A 167 -25.72 18.72 6.66
C ARG A 167 -25.08 17.91 5.53
N ASP A 168 -24.66 18.56 4.45
CA ASP A 168 -24.05 17.88 3.31
C ASP A 168 -22.69 17.26 3.62
N LEU A 169 -21.99 17.78 4.64
CA LEU A 169 -20.70 17.25 5.12
C LEU A 169 -20.84 16.35 6.35
N PHE A 170 -22.07 16.17 6.87
CA PHE A 170 -22.32 15.29 8.00
C PHE A 170 -22.15 13.83 7.59
N GLU A 171 -21.39 13.07 8.36
CA GLU A 171 -21.16 11.64 8.15
C GLU A 171 -21.86 10.81 9.25
N PRO A 172 -23.06 10.27 8.99
CA PRO A 172 -23.84 9.53 9.98
C PRO A 172 -23.09 8.32 10.56
N SER A 173 -22.28 7.65 9.73
CA SER A 173 -21.49 6.48 10.14
C SER A 173 -20.41 6.84 11.16
N LYS A 174 -19.67 7.95 10.96
CA LYS A 174 -18.67 8.45 11.92
C LYS A 174 -19.31 8.89 13.22
N TYR A 175 -20.43 9.61 13.14
CA TYR A 175 -21.21 10.04 14.30
C TYR A 175 -21.69 8.84 15.13
N MET A 176 -22.40 7.90 14.50
CA MET A 176 -22.95 6.72 15.19
C MET A 176 -21.85 5.83 15.77
N ARG A 177 -20.72 5.69 15.08
CA ARG A 177 -19.56 4.94 15.61
C ARG A 177 -18.99 5.60 16.86
N ALA A 178 -18.74 6.91 16.83
CA ALA A 178 -18.22 7.64 17.97
C ALA A 178 -19.17 7.56 19.17
N ARG A 179 -20.47 7.81 18.93
CA ARG A 179 -21.53 7.70 19.94
C ARG A 179 -21.59 6.31 20.55
N ASN A 180 -21.66 5.25 19.74
CA ASN A 180 -21.74 3.87 20.23
C ASN A 180 -20.52 3.51 21.10
N ILE A 181 -19.33 3.95 20.72
CA ILE A 181 -18.11 3.71 21.52
C ILE A 181 -18.21 4.45 22.87
N LEU A 182 -18.64 5.71 22.87
CA LEU A 182 -18.76 6.50 24.09
C LEU A 182 -19.88 5.99 25.00
N SER A 183 -21.05 5.65 24.46
CA SER A 183 -22.17 5.13 25.24
C SER A 183 -21.85 3.76 25.83
N HIS A 184 -21.20 2.86 25.09
CA HIS A 184 -20.77 1.58 25.63
C HIS A 184 -19.72 1.72 26.75
N ALA A 185 -18.88 2.75 26.70
CA ALA A 185 -17.83 2.97 27.70
C ALA A 185 -18.32 3.70 28.96
N PHE A 186 -19.24 4.66 28.82
CA PHE A 186 -19.61 5.60 29.89
C PHE A 186 -21.10 5.67 30.23
N ASP A 187 -22.01 5.23 29.35
CA ASP A 187 -23.45 5.29 29.64
C ASP A 187 -23.92 4.07 30.44
N THR A 188 -24.36 4.35 31.67
CA THR A 188 -24.83 3.34 32.62
C THR A 188 -26.34 3.07 32.53
N VAL A 189 -27.11 3.93 31.84
CA VAL A 189 -28.57 3.87 31.84
C VAL A 189 -29.10 2.85 30.81
N GLY A 190 -28.36 2.59 29.72
CA GLY A 190 -28.72 1.59 28.71
C GLY A 190 -28.29 0.15 29.01
N SER A 191 -27.26 -0.04 29.84
CA SER A 191 -26.63 -1.36 30.07
C SER A 191 -27.40 -2.29 31.01
N ALA A 192 -28.42 -1.80 31.73
CA ALA A 192 -29.28 -2.65 32.57
C ALA A 192 -30.24 -3.57 31.77
N SER A 193 -30.38 -3.37 30.44
CA SER A 193 -31.39 -4.06 29.62
C SER A 193 -30.88 -5.19 28.72
N LYS A 194 -29.56 -5.47 28.67
CA LYS A 194 -29.00 -6.57 27.87
C LYS A 194 -28.22 -7.57 28.73
N LEU A 195 -28.94 -8.21 29.66
CA LEU A 195 -28.47 -9.40 30.36
C LEU A 195 -28.44 -10.57 29.36
N GLY A 196 -27.30 -10.82 28.70
CA GLY A 196 -27.20 -11.98 27.79
C GLY A 196 -25.95 -12.12 26.90
N GLN A 197 -25.04 -11.14 26.84
CA GLN A 197 -23.78 -11.30 26.10
C GLN A 197 -22.58 -11.48 27.05
N PRO A 198 -21.67 -12.45 26.80
CA PRO A 198 -20.55 -12.77 27.69
C PRO A 198 -19.36 -11.81 27.58
N ASN A 199 -19.52 -10.65 26.96
CA ASN A 199 -18.43 -9.70 26.70
C ASN A 199 -18.56 -8.46 27.59
N GLY A 200 -18.42 -8.63 28.90
CA GLY A 200 -18.18 -7.52 29.81
C GLY A 200 -16.78 -6.98 29.60
N ARG A 201 -16.60 -5.95 28.77
CA ARG A 201 -15.44 -5.07 28.92
C ARG A 201 -15.72 -4.22 30.15
N GLU A 202 -14.86 -4.36 31.15
CA GLU A 202 -14.87 -3.57 32.38
C GLU A 202 -14.86 -2.07 32.02
N ARG A 203 -15.48 -1.23 32.86
CA ARG A 203 -15.38 0.23 32.73
C ARG A 203 -13.92 0.62 32.52
N PRO A 204 -13.62 1.69 31.75
CA PRO A 204 -12.26 2.21 31.63
C PRO A 204 -11.65 2.31 33.03
N MET A 205 -10.47 1.72 33.23
CA MET A 205 -9.82 1.78 34.52
C MET A 205 -9.53 3.25 34.80
N ASP A 206 -10.00 3.78 35.93
CA ASP A 206 -9.93 5.20 36.22
C ASP A 206 -8.50 5.62 36.59
N LEU A 207 -7.63 5.68 35.57
CA LEU A 207 -6.26 6.19 35.65
C LEU A 207 -6.22 7.72 35.63
N SER A 208 -7.36 8.38 35.35
CA SER A 208 -7.49 9.83 35.19
C SER A 208 -7.26 10.61 36.49
N ILE A 209 -7.38 9.94 37.66
CA ILE A 209 -7.27 10.58 38.98
C ILE A 209 -5.81 10.88 39.38
N HIS A 210 -4.80 10.27 38.73
CA HIS A 210 -3.39 10.50 39.09
C HIS A 210 -2.74 11.58 38.23
N GLY A 211 -2.38 12.73 38.82
CA GLY A 211 -1.77 13.86 38.10
C GLY A 211 -0.53 13.51 37.27
N LYS A 212 0.24 12.48 37.67
CA LYS A 212 1.37 11.95 36.89
C LYS A 212 0.96 11.27 35.59
N THR A 213 -0.20 10.63 35.54
CA THR A 213 -0.75 9.99 34.32
C THR A 213 -1.09 11.03 33.26
N VAL A 214 -1.63 12.18 33.67
CA VAL A 214 -1.99 13.29 32.78
C VAL A 214 -0.74 13.86 32.10
N GLU A 215 0.37 14.00 32.84
CA GLU A 215 1.64 14.47 32.28
C GLU A 215 2.18 13.51 31.21
N VAL A 216 2.13 12.19 31.46
CA VAL A 216 2.55 11.19 30.47
C VAL A 216 1.63 11.20 29.26
N PHE A 217 0.32 11.30 29.44
CA PHE A 217 -0.62 11.42 28.34
C PHE A 217 -0.31 12.65 27.47
N CYS A 218 -0.08 13.80 28.11
CA CYS A 218 0.32 15.03 27.41
C CYS A 218 1.60 14.81 26.60
N ALA A 219 2.62 14.16 27.18
CA ALA A 219 3.87 13.86 26.50
C ALA A 219 3.68 12.92 25.30
N VAL A 220 2.82 11.89 25.40
CA VAL A 220 2.51 10.97 24.30
C VAL A 220 1.80 11.70 23.17
N VAL A 221 0.81 12.53 23.48
CA VAL A 221 0.12 13.37 22.49
C VAL A 221 1.11 14.36 21.87
N ASP A 222 1.99 14.96 22.68
CA ASP A 222 2.99 15.91 22.22
C ASP A 222 3.92 15.28 21.19
N TYR A 223 4.51 14.14 21.53
CA TYR A 223 5.40 13.43 20.66
C TYR A 223 4.71 12.94 19.39
N THR A 224 3.54 12.33 19.53
CA THR A 224 2.77 11.80 18.39
C THR A 224 2.41 12.90 17.40
N THR A 225 1.91 14.03 17.88
CA THR A 225 1.55 15.17 17.01
C THR A 225 2.77 15.85 16.40
N ALA A 226 3.92 15.90 17.10
CA ALA A 226 5.17 16.41 16.54
C ALA A 226 5.71 15.54 15.40
N VAL A 227 5.68 14.20 15.56
CA VAL A 227 6.07 13.25 14.51
C VAL A 227 5.11 13.34 13.32
N LEU A 228 3.80 13.38 13.56
CA LEU A 228 2.80 13.54 12.50
C LEU A 228 2.92 14.87 11.77
N ALA A 229 3.25 15.97 12.46
CA ALA A 229 3.51 17.26 11.83
C ALA A 229 4.71 17.18 10.87
N ARG A 230 5.83 16.58 11.29
CA ARG A 230 6.98 16.39 10.41
C ARG A 230 6.66 15.48 9.23
N PHE A 231 5.93 14.40 9.47
CA PHE A 231 5.48 13.47 8.44
C PHE A 231 4.64 14.19 7.37
N ALA A 232 3.63 14.96 7.81
CA ALA A 232 2.71 15.69 6.95
C ALA A 232 3.43 16.73 6.08
N LEU A 233 4.32 17.52 6.69
CA LEU A 233 5.04 18.61 6.01
C LEU A 233 6.13 18.07 5.06
N ARG A 234 6.78 16.95 5.38
CA ARG A 234 7.70 16.28 4.45
C ARG A 234 6.99 15.69 3.24
N GLY A 235 5.76 15.20 3.43
CA GLY A 235 4.98 14.57 2.35
C GLY A 235 4.41 15.57 1.34
N ILE A 236 3.85 16.69 1.81
CA ILE A 236 3.17 17.69 0.96
C ILE A 236 3.82 19.07 1.19
N PRO A 237 4.75 19.51 0.34
CA PRO A 237 5.57 20.69 0.56
C PRO A 237 4.89 22.00 0.13
N THR A 238 3.65 22.23 0.58
CA THR A 238 2.87 23.44 0.24
C THR A 238 2.53 24.24 1.49
N GLU A 239 2.67 25.56 1.43
CA GLU A 239 2.32 26.44 2.55
C GLU A 239 0.84 26.28 2.97
N PHE A 240 -0.04 26.13 1.97
CA PHE A 240 -1.46 25.86 2.15
C PHE A 240 -1.69 24.66 3.09
N TRP A 241 -1.03 23.53 2.80
CA TRP A 241 -1.13 22.32 3.60
C TRP A 241 -0.45 22.48 4.96
N HIS A 242 0.76 23.04 4.99
CA HIS A 242 1.53 23.20 6.23
C HIS A 242 0.73 23.97 7.28
N THR A 243 0.03 25.03 6.87
CA THR A 243 -0.81 25.84 7.76
C THR A 243 -1.96 25.02 8.34
N ARG A 244 -2.65 24.24 7.50
CA ARG A 244 -3.81 23.42 7.88
C ARG A 244 -3.42 22.24 8.77
N ALA A 245 -2.40 21.49 8.37
CA ALA A 245 -1.91 20.35 9.11
C ALA A 245 -1.48 20.75 10.53
N LEU A 246 -0.70 21.83 10.67
CA LEU A 246 -0.27 22.33 11.98
C LEU A 246 -1.44 22.87 12.82
N ALA A 247 -2.36 23.62 12.21
CA ALA A 247 -3.51 24.18 12.92
C ALA A 247 -4.47 23.09 13.42
N GLY A 248 -4.78 22.10 12.58
CA GLY A 248 -5.61 20.97 12.97
C GLY A 248 -4.98 20.15 14.09
N LEU A 249 -3.68 19.85 13.99
CA LEU A 249 -2.94 19.12 15.04
C LEU A 249 -2.91 19.92 16.35
N ALA A 250 -2.72 21.24 16.28
CA ALA A 250 -2.74 22.11 17.46
C ALA A 250 -4.10 22.12 18.16
N LYS A 251 -5.19 22.24 17.40
CA LYS A 251 -6.56 22.21 17.94
C LYS A 251 -6.90 20.86 18.57
N THR A 252 -6.63 19.77 17.84
CA THR A 252 -6.89 18.40 18.29
C THR A 252 -6.06 18.07 19.53
N SER A 253 -4.76 18.41 19.54
CA SER A 253 -3.86 18.23 20.70
C SER A 253 -4.38 18.98 21.92
N ALA A 254 -4.70 20.27 21.78
CA ALA A 254 -5.20 21.10 22.87
C ALA A 254 -6.49 20.54 23.47
N LYS A 255 -7.44 20.14 22.62
CA LYS A 255 -8.73 19.58 23.06
C LYS A 255 -8.52 18.23 23.74
N MET A 256 -7.73 17.32 23.17
CA MET A 256 -7.47 16.01 23.78
C MET A 256 -6.82 16.10 25.16
N LYS A 257 -5.80 16.94 25.32
CA LYS A 257 -5.13 17.14 26.61
C LYS A 257 -6.06 17.70 27.67
N PHE A 258 -6.97 18.59 27.27
CA PHE A 258 -7.99 19.11 28.17
C PHE A 258 -9.03 18.05 28.54
N LEU A 259 -9.56 17.33 27.56
CA LEU A 259 -10.56 16.28 27.77
C LEU A 259 -10.05 15.16 28.68
N PHE A 260 -8.76 14.84 28.59
CA PHE A 260 -8.14 13.80 29.42
C PHE A 260 -8.21 14.09 30.93
N ALA A 261 -8.37 15.36 31.33
CA ALA A 261 -8.45 15.73 32.75
C ALA A 261 -9.71 15.16 33.44
N ASP A 262 -10.80 14.96 32.70
CA ASP A 262 -12.06 14.42 33.23
C ASP A 262 -12.88 13.79 32.08
N ILE A 263 -12.41 12.66 31.56
CA ILE A 263 -12.96 12.03 30.35
C ILE A 263 -14.42 11.62 30.57
N GLU A 264 -14.75 11.07 31.74
CA GLU A 264 -16.11 10.58 32.04
C GLU A 264 -17.12 11.71 31.98
N LYS A 265 -16.84 12.82 32.68
CA LYS A 265 -17.71 14.00 32.67
C LYS A 265 -17.91 14.55 31.26
N PHE A 266 -16.83 14.71 30.50
CA PHE A 266 -16.91 15.30 29.16
C PHE A 266 -17.52 14.36 28.13
N ALA A 267 -17.34 13.05 28.27
CA ALA A 267 -18.02 12.06 27.44
C ALA A 267 -19.53 12.08 27.66
N LEU A 268 -19.99 12.13 28.91
CA LEU A 268 -21.41 12.24 29.24
C LEU A 268 -22.00 13.56 28.73
N GLN A 269 -21.30 14.67 28.92
CA GLN A 269 -21.73 15.97 28.38
C GLN A 269 -21.85 15.95 26.85
N SER A 270 -20.86 15.39 26.14
CA SER A 270 -20.92 15.26 24.67
C SER A 270 -22.08 14.35 24.22
N LEU A 271 -22.34 13.26 24.93
CA LEU A 271 -23.48 12.37 24.65
C LEU A 271 -24.83 13.06 24.88
N ASP A 272 -24.96 13.84 25.96
CA ASP A 272 -26.15 14.62 26.28
C ASP A 272 -26.44 15.68 25.21
N ASP A 273 -25.40 16.40 24.75
CA ASP A 273 -25.50 17.38 23.65
C ASP A 273 -26.00 16.72 22.35
N GLY A 274 -25.73 15.42 22.16
CA GLY A 274 -26.17 14.64 21.00
C GLY A 274 -27.59 14.08 21.08
N GLN A 275 -28.27 14.11 22.23
CA GLN A 275 -29.58 13.47 22.40
C GLN A 275 -30.67 14.10 21.51
N ASP A 276 -30.62 15.41 21.31
CA ASP A 276 -31.57 16.17 20.49
C ASP A 276 -31.50 15.81 19.00
N VAL A 277 -30.36 15.32 18.52
CA VAL A 277 -30.20 14.86 17.13
C VAL A 277 -30.99 13.59 16.89
N LEU A 278 -31.06 12.68 17.86
CA LEU A 278 -31.83 11.44 17.73
C LEU A 278 -33.33 11.69 17.73
N ALA A 279 -33.82 12.64 18.52
CA ALA A 279 -35.21 13.06 18.47
C ALA A 279 -35.59 13.64 17.10
N LYS A 280 -34.64 14.29 16.42
CA LYS A 280 -34.80 14.78 15.04
C LYS A 280 -34.63 13.65 14.00
N ASP A 281 -33.75 12.68 14.23
CA ASP A 281 -33.47 11.56 13.32
C ASP A 281 -34.52 10.44 13.40
N GLU A 282 -35.18 10.23 14.55
CA GLU A 282 -36.36 9.36 14.65
C GLU A 282 -37.51 9.89 13.76
N VAL A 283 -37.64 11.22 13.62
CA VAL A 283 -38.58 11.82 12.65
C VAL A 283 -38.15 11.53 11.20
N PHE A 284 -36.84 11.52 10.89
CA PHE A 284 -36.32 11.14 9.57
C PHE A 284 -36.51 9.65 9.25
N ASN A 285 -36.30 8.76 10.23
CA ASN A 285 -36.49 7.32 10.08
C ASN A 285 -37.98 6.92 10.01
N VAL A 286 -38.87 7.65 10.70
CA VAL A 286 -40.33 7.46 10.61
C VAL A 286 -40.88 7.97 9.28
N LEU A 287 -40.29 9.01 8.67
CA LEU A 287 -40.65 9.49 7.32
C LEU A 287 -39.99 8.68 6.18
N GLY A 288 -38.94 7.90 6.46
CA GLY A 288 -38.12 7.20 5.46
C GLY A 288 -38.15 5.67 5.52
N SER A 289 -39.17 5.06 6.13
CA SER A 289 -39.21 3.61 6.37
C SER A 289 -39.56 2.78 5.12
N THR A 290 -38.64 2.73 4.14
CA THR A 290 -38.45 1.58 3.22
C THR A 290 -37.02 1.56 2.69
N GLY A 291 -36.05 1.05 3.46
CA GLY A 291 -34.81 0.36 2.98
C GLY A 291 -33.98 0.92 1.80
N LYS A 292 -34.22 2.15 1.38
CA LYS A 292 -33.58 2.93 0.32
C LYS A 292 -33.81 4.38 0.72
N MET A 293 -32.74 5.15 0.91
CA MET A 293 -32.80 6.59 1.13
C MET A 293 -33.85 7.21 0.19
N PRO A 294 -34.84 7.97 0.69
CA PRO A 294 -35.62 8.81 -0.19
C PRO A 294 -34.67 9.87 -0.75
N VAL A 295 -34.53 9.88 -2.07
CA VAL A 295 -34.03 11.05 -2.80
C VAL A 295 -34.98 12.19 -2.42
N LEU A 296 -34.52 13.13 -1.58
CA LEU A 296 -35.26 14.36 -1.37
C LEU A 296 -35.31 15.11 -2.71
N ASP A 297 -36.52 15.33 -3.20
CA ASP A 297 -36.83 16.19 -4.34
C ASP A 297 -36.39 17.64 -4.02
N ILE A 298 -35.12 17.94 -4.27
CA ILE A 298 -34.66 19.32 -4.41
C ILE A 298 -35.09 19.75 -5.82
N VAL A 299 -36.17 20.54 -5.89
CA VAL A 299 -36.60 21.20 -7.12
C VAL A 299 -35.72 22.43 -7.29
N GLY A 300 -34.97 22.49 -8.41
CA GLY A 300 -34.19 23.68 -8.76
C GLY A 300 -35.08 24.90 -9.01
N PRO A 301 -34.51 26.12 -9.09
CA PRO A 301 -35.28 27.34 -9.41
C PRO A 301 -35.98 27.30 -10.78
N ASP A 302 -35.67 26.30 -11.61
CA ASP A 302 -36.26 25.99 -12.92
C ASP A 302 -37.39 24.94 -12.88
N GLY A 303 -37.76 24.43 -11.70
CA GLY A 303 -38.89 23.51 -11.55
C GLY A 303 -38.60 22.06 -11.93
N GLN A 304 -37.34 21.68 -12.18
CA GLN A 304 -36.94 20.31 -12.50
C GLN A 304 -36.41 19.59 -11.23
N PRO A 305 -36.79 18.31 -11.00
CA PRO A 305 -36.34 17.54 -9.85
C PRO A 305 -34.87 17.10 -9.98
N PHE A 306 -34.09 17.30 -8.92
CA PHE A 306 -32.68 16.89 -8.81
C PHE A 306 -32.57 15.38 -8.60
N GLN A 307 -32.10 14.65 -9.62
CA GLN A 307 -31.78 13.23 -9.49
C GLN A 307 -30.35 13.04 -8.98
N VAL A 308 -30.22 12.57 -7.74
CA VAL A 308 -28.97 11.96 -7.24
C VAL A 308 -28.72 10.68 -8.03
N ARG A 309 -27.77 10.70 -8.96
CA ARG A 309 -27.29 9.46 -9.60
C ARG A 309 -26.64 8.59 -8.52
N GLN A 310 -27.11 7.35 -8.41
CA GLN A 310 -26.36 6.29 -7.72
C GLN A 310 -24.92 6.25 -8.24
N PRO A 311 -23.93 5.87 -7.40
CA PRO A 311 -22.54 5.77 -7.83
C PRO A 311 -22.46 4.83 -9.05
N SER A 312 -22.18 5.39 -10.22
CA SER A 312 -21.87 4.58 -11.39
C SER A 312 -20.49 4.01 -11.17
N LYS A 313 -20.40 2.70 -10.93
CA LYS A 313 -19.14 1.99 -11.09
C LYS A 313 -18.73 2.15 -12.55
N ASP A 314 -17.59 2.79 -12.80
CA ASP A 314 -16.92 2.66 -14.10
C ASP A 314 -16.65 1.18 -14.38
N GLU A 315 -16.47 0.80 -15.65
CA GLU A 315 -16.20 -0.58 -16.11
C GLU A 315 -14.97 -1.25 -15.44
N THR A 316 -14.24 -0.51 -14.60
CA THR A 316 -13.06 -0.93 -13.82
C THR A 316 -13.33 -1.21 -12.34
N GLY A 317 -14.56 -0.99 -11.85
CA GLY A 317 -14.96 -1.32 -10.47
C GLY A 317 -14.46 -0.37 -9.38
N ARG A 318 -13.97 0.83 -9.74
CA ARG A 318 -13.69 1.89 -8.76
C ARG A 318 -14.99 2.55 -8.32
N GLU A 319 -15.17 2.67 -7.00
CA GLU A 319 -16.18 3.56 -6.42
C GLU A 319 -15.77 4.99 -6.77
N ASP A 320 -16.67 5.72 -7.43
CA ASP A 320 -16.49 7.14 -7.66
C ASP A 320 -16.44 7.86 -6.32
N ALA A 321 -15.42 8.68 -6.12
CA ALA A 321 -15.23 9.51 -4.94
C ALA A 321 -16.38 10.53 -4.81
N THR A 322 -17.48 10.10 -4.20
CA THR A 322 -18.66 10.92 -3.90
C THR A 322 -18.28 12.16 -3.09
N ASP A 323 -17.29 12.06 -2.20
CA ASP A 323 -16.79 13.19 -1.41
C ASP A 323 -16.08 14.23 -2.28
N MET A 324 -15.27 13.81 -3.26
CA MET A 324 -14.52 14.73 -4.12
C MET A 324 -15.44 15.49 -5.08
N MET A 325 -16.48 14.84 -5.58
CA MET A 325 -17.46 15.47 -6.47
C MET A 325 -18.41 16.41 -5.70
N ASN A 326 -18.71 16.10 -4.43
CA ASN A 326 -19.46 16.96 -3.52
C ASN A 326 -18.64 18.19 -3.11
N VAL A 327 -17.38 18.03 -2.69
CA VAL A 327 -16.48 19.16 -2.41
C VAL A 327 -16.28 20.03 -3.66
N ARG A 328 -16.07 19.43 -4.84
CA ARG A 328 -15.92 20.17 -6.09
C ARG A 328 -17.20 20.87 -6.56
N ARG A 329 -18.38 20.31 -6.27
CA ARG A 329 -19.68 20.96 -6.52
C ARG A 329 -19.97 22.08 -5.52
N LEU A 330 -19.64 21.91 -4.25
CA LEU A 330 -19.77 22.94 -3.21
C LEU A 330 -18.89 24.16 -3.53
N LEU A 331 -17.70 23.94 -4.08
CA LEU A 331 -16.82 25.01 -4.57
C LEU A 331 -17.34 25.76 -5.83
N SER A 332 -18.50 25.39 -6.39
CA SER A 332 -19.02 25.92 -7.67
C SER A 332 -20.31 26.75 -7.58
N TYR A 333 -20.97 26.84 -6.41
CA TYR A 333 -22.20 27.64 -6.23
C TYR A 333 -21.97 28.91 -5.40
N ASP A 334 -22.79 29.95 -5.65
CA ASP A 334 -22.59 31.35 -5.25
C ASP A 334 -22.74 31.70 -3.74
N GLU A 335 -22.84 30.72 -2.83
CA GLU A 335 -22.72 30.92 -1.36
C GLU A 335 -21.30 30.55 -0.83
N ARG A 336 -20.29 30.98 -1.60
CA ARG A 336 -18.97 30.34 -1.71
C ARG A 336 -18.16 30.20 -0.42
N ALA A 337 -18.15 31.18 0.47
CA ALA A 337 -17.05 31.25 1.44
C ALA A 337 -17.30 30.56 2.78
N VAL A 338 -18.56 30.52 3.22
CA VAL A 338 -18.95 29.77 4.43
C VAL A 338 -18.80 28.28 4.14
N ASP A 339 -19.24 27.83 2.96
CA ASP A 339 -19.12 26.44 2.50
C ASP A 339 -17.66 25.98 2.35
N VAL A 340 -16.80 26.86 1.85
CA VAL A 340 -15.35 26.62 1.80
C VAL A 340 -14.77 26.49 3.21
N TYR A 341 -15.18 27.33 4.17
CA TYR A 341 -14.70 27.24 5.56
C TYR A 341 -15.03 25.88 6.19
N PHE A 342 -16.30 25.45 6.11
CA PHE A 342 -16.72 24.17 6.69
C PHE A 342 -16.04 22.98 5.99
N SER A 343 -15.91 23.02 4.67
CA SER A 343 -15.21 21.98 3.90
C SER A 343 -13.73 21.88 4.31
N ASP A 344 -13.05 23.01 4.47
CA ASP A 344 -11.64 23.08 4.83
C ASP A 344 -11.40 22.62 6.28
N MET A 345 -12.29 22.99 7.20
CA MET A 345 -12.27 22.52 8.58
C MET A 345 -12.59 21.02 8.69
N ALA A 346 -13.59 20.53 7.97
CA ALA A 346 -13.96 19.11 7.96
C ALA A 346 -12.84 18.23 7.38
N MET A 347 -12.23 18.64 6.27
CA MET A 347 -11.05 17.99 5.69
C MET A 347 -9.91 17.93 6.71
N THR A 348 -9.54 19.09 7.26
CA THR A 348 -8.41 19.19 8.21
C THR A 348 -8.69 18.36 9.47
N GLY A 349 -9.93 18.40 9.96
CA GLY A 349 -10.40 17.63 11.10
C GLY A 349 -10.35 16.11 10.84
N SER A 350 -10.83 15.64 9.69
CA SER A 350 -10.79 14.20 9.38
C SER A 350 -9.35 13.71 9.29
N TRP A 351 -8.48 14.41 8.55
CA TRP A 351 -7.08 13.99 8.44
C TRP A 351 -6.36 13.91 9.80
N THR A 352 -6.57 14.92 10.65
CA THR A 352 -5.93 14.96 11.97
C THR A 352 -6.44 13.88 12.90
N ILE A 353 -7.77 13.75 13.02
CA ILE A 353 -8.40 12.72 13.85
C ILE A 353 -7.98 11.33 13.37
N ASP A 354 -8.06 11.04 12.07
CA ASP A 354 -7.74 9.73 11.53
C ASP A 354 -6.25 9.38 11.70
N SER A 355 -5.35 10.36 11.53
CA SER A 355 -3.90 10.16 11.72
C SER A 355 -3.52 9.93 13.19
N VAL A 356 -4.06 10.75 14.11
CA VAL A 356 -3.81 10.55 15.55
C VAL A 356 -4.46 9.25 16.04
N ARG A 357 -5.65 8.93 15.53
CA ARG A 357 -6.34 7.67 15.83
C ARG A 357 -5.49 6.46 15.46
N LEU A 358 -4.92 6.41 14.26
CA LEU A 358 -4.07 5.30 13.83
C LEU A 358 -2.83 5.14 14.73
N ALA A 359 -2.18 6.26 15.07
CA ALA A 359 -1.04 6.24 15.97
C ALA A 359 -1.43 5.73 17.37
N LEU A 360 -2.55 6.20 17.94
CA LEU A 360 -3.00 5.76 19.26
C LEU A 360 -3.52 4.32 19.29
N PHE A 361 -4.18 3.87 18.22
CA PHE A 361 -4.67 2.51 18.10
C PHE A 361 -3.54 1.49 18.14
N SER A 362 -2.36 1.82 17.59
CA SER A 362 -1.18 0.94 17.62
C SER A 362 -0.64 0.64 19.04
N PHE A 363 -0.94 1.50 20.02
CA PHE A 363 -0.60 1.25 21.41
C PHE A 363 -1.50 0.20 22.06
N GLN A 364 -2.65 -0.11 21.45
CA GLN A 364 -3.56 -1.13 21.93
C GLN A 364 -3.11 -2.52 21.49
N SER A 365 -3.37 -3.53 22.32
CA SER A 365 -3.28 -4.93 21.90
C SER A 365 -4.66 -5.43 21.47
N SER A 366 -4.76 -6.08 20.31
CA SER A 366 -5.98 -6.81 19.98
C SER A 366 -6.00 -8.18 20.65
N MET A 367 -7.10 -8.49 21.35
CA MET A 367 -7.34 -9.85 21.86
C MET A 367 -7.51 -10.87 20.72
N ILE A 368 -7.80 -10.43 19.48
CA ILE A 368 -8.08 -11.30 18.34
C ILE A 368 -6.80 -11.95 17.79
N SER A 369 -5.66 -11.25 17.87
CA SER A 369 -4.36 -11.78 17.45
C SER A 369 -3.94 -12.99 18.30
N GLY A 370 -4.39 -13.05 19.55
CA GLY A 370 -4.02 -14.08 20.52
C GLY A 370 -2.60 -13.92 21.09
N ASN A 371 -1.89 -12.84 20.72
CA ASN A 371 -0.62 -12.47 21.32
C ASN A 371 -0.86 -11.70 22.63
N PRO A 372 -0.02 -11.88 23.65
CA PRO A 372 -0.10 -11.06 24.86
C PRO A 372 0.33 -9.61 24.55
N THR A 373 -0.08 -8.68 25.42
CA THR A 373 0.20 -7.23 25.33
C THR A 373 1.68 -6.90 25.16
N ASP A 374 2.54 -7.69 25.78
CA ASP A 374 3.99 -7.54 25.83
C ASP A 374 4.75 -8.28 24.72
N ALA A 375 4.07 -9.03 23.86
CA ALA A 375 4.69 -9.76 22.75
C ALA A 375 4.15 -9.30 21.39
N PHE A 376 4.96 -8.51 20.68
CA PHE A 376 4.66 -8.07 19.32
C PHE A 376 5.90 -7.95 18.44
N ASP A 377 5.66 -7.96 17.13
CA ASP A 377 6.61 -7.71 16.05
C ASP A 377 5.96 -6.81 14.99
N ILE A 378 6.37 -5.54 14.96
CA ILE A 378 5.95 -4.56 13.94
C ILE A 378 7.04 -4.52 12.88
N CYS A 379 6.67 -4.66 11.62
CA CYS A 379 7.66 -4.70 10.54
C CYS A 379 7.19 -3.92 9.31
N SER A 380 8.07 -3.11 8.74
CA SER A 380 7.87 -2.43 7.46
C SER A 380 9.01 -2.77 6.53
N LEU A 381 8.68 -3.16 5.30
CA LEU A 381 9.63 -3.57 4.28
C LEU A 381 9.30 -2.88 2.95
N ILE A 382 10.30 -2.24 2.36
CA ILE A 382 10.31 -1.80 0.97
C ILE A 382 11.40 -2.56 0.25
N TYR A 383 10.98 -3.38 -0.70
CA TYR A 383 11.87 -4.20 -1.51
C TYR A 383 11.48 -4.09 -2.98
N ARG A 384 12.37 -4.55 -3.86
CA ARG A 384 12.13 -4.61 -5.30
C ARG A 384 11.50 -5.96 -5.64
N ALA A 385 10.21 -5.96 -5.97
CA ALA A 385 9.47 -7.14 -6.40
C ALA A 385 9.50 -7.29 -7.92
N GLY A 386 9.58 -8.55 -8.36
CA GLY A 386 9.63 -8.98 -9.74
C GLY A 386 10.89 -8.55 -10.49
N LEU A 387 11.02 -9.05 -11.71
CA LEU A 387 12.17 -8.77 -12.57
C LEU A 387 12.26 -7.32 -13.04
N ASN A 388 11.15 -6.56 -12.98
CA ASN A 388 11.13 -5.12 -13.29
C ASN A 388 11.65 -4.26 -12.13
N GLY A 389 11.99 -4.86 -10.99
CA GLY A 389 12.46 -4.17 -9.80
C GLY A 389 11.46 -3.18 -9.22
N LEU A 390 10.16 -3.51 -9.25
CA LEU A 390 9.10 -2.62 -8.80
C LEU A 390 9.13 -2.48 -7.27
N LEU A 391 9.25 -1.25 -6.78
CA LEU A 391 9.22 -0.99 -5.34
C LEU A 391 7.86 -1.36 -4.76
N THR A 392 7.89 -2.25 -3.76
CA THR A 392 6.72 -2.80 -3.09
C THR A 392 6.87 -2.58 -1.59
N LEU A 393 5.90 -1.88 -1.00
CA LEU A 393 5.78 -1.70 0.45
C LEU A 393 4.93 -2.83 1.02
N ILE A 394 5.42 -3.46 2.08
CA ILE A 394 4.66 -4.36 2.95
C ILE A 394 4.83 -3.90 4.39
N HIS A 395 3.76 -3.92 5.15
CA HIS A 395 3.73 -3.60 6.56
C HIS A 395 2.97 -4.69 7.32
N GLN A 396 3.54 -5.10 8.45
CA GLN A 396 2.92 -5.90 9.49
C GLN A 396 2.73 -5.01 10.72
N ASP A 397 1.49 -4.91 11.18
CA ASP A 397 1.18 -4.17 12.41
C ASP A 397 1.46 -5.01 13.67
N ARG A 398 1.16 -4.44 14.83
CA ARG A 398 1.36 -5.07 16.14
C ARG A 398 0.57 -6.39 16.31
N ASP A 399 -0.60 -6.48 15.68
CA ASP A 399 -1.52 -7.60 15.79
C ASP A 399 -1.29 -8.67 14.70
N GLY A 400 -0.30 -8.47 13.82
CA GLY A 400 0.03 -9.36 12.72
C GLY A 400 -0.85 -9.17 11.48
N GLU A 401 -1.61 -8.08 11.38
CA GLU A 401 -2.29 -7.71 10.14
C GLU A 401 -1.28 -7.27 9.09
N LEU A 402 -1.57 -7.60 7.83
CA LEU A 402 -0.67 -7.34 6.71
C LEU A 402 -1.30 -6.38 5.72
N MET A 403 -0.55 -5.36 5.35
CA MET A 403 -0.95 -4.36 4.37
C MET A 403 0.21 -4.12 3.40
N GLY A 404 -0.08 -3.81 2.15
CA GLY A 404 0.97 -3.51 1.19
C GLY A 404 0.47 -2.65 0.04
N SER A 405 1.41 -2.11 -0.71
CA SER A 405 1.12 -1.26 -1.87
C SER A 405 2.34 -1.15 -2.79
N THR A 406 2.09 -1.11 -4.09
CA THR A 406 3.07 -0.72 -5.13
C THR A 406 2.81 0.66 -5.69
N SER A 407 1.91 1.44 -5.08
CA SER A 407 1.58 2.78 -5.56
C SER A 407 2.78 3.71 -5.37
N ARG A 408 3.08 4.53 -6.39
CA ARG A 408 4.23 5.44 -6.34
C ARG A 408 4.09 6.47 -5.22
N GLU A 409 2.87 6.91 -4.95
CA GLU A 409 2.50 7.83 -3.89
C GLU A 409 2.83 7.23 -2.52
N PHE A 410 2.48 5.96 -2.29
CA PHE A 410 2.77 5.25 -1.04
C PHE A 410 4.29 5.10 -0.84
N ILE A 411 5.00 4.63 -1.86
CA ILE A 411 6.47 4.49 -1.79
C ILE A 411 7.12 5.84 -1.50
N ARG A 412 6.70 6.91 -2.18
CA ARG A 412 7.24 8.25 -1.96
C ARG A 412 6.97 8.77 -0.55
N LEU A 413 5.74 8.66 -0.06
CA LEU A 413 5.38 9.18 1.27
C LEU A 413 6.02 8.36 2.40
N SER A 414 6.15 7.05 2.21
CA SER A 414 6.83 6.17 3.18
C SER A 414 8.29 6.52 3.40
N TYR A 415 8.98 7.09 2.39
CA TYR A 415 10.35 7.60 2.53
C TYR A 415 10.47 8.58 3.71
N SER A 416 9.49 9.48 3.88
CA SER A 416 9.47 10.43 4.99
C SER A 416 9.45 9.75 6.36
N GLY A 417 8.65 8.69 6.49
CA GLY A 417 8.58 7.86 7.71
C GLY A 417 9.90 7.14 7.99
N PHE A 418 10.46 6.46 6.98
CA PHE A 418 11.75 5.79 7.10
C PHE A 418 12.91 6.75 7.41
N LYS A 419 12.89 7.97 6.85
CA LYS A 419 13.92 8.98 7.14
C LYS A 419 13.82 9.52 8.57
N MET A 420 12.62 9.69 9.11
CA MET A 420 12.44 10.03 10.54
C MET A 420 12.95 8.90 11.43
N LEU A 421 12.60 7.65 11.11
CA LEU A 421 13.08 6.47 11.84
C LEU A 421 14.61 6.37 11.81
N TYR A 422 15.23 6.61 10.65
CA TYR A 422 16.69 6.66 10.50
C TYR A 422 17.33 7.70 11.43
N GLN A 423 16.76 8.90 11.53
CA GLN A 423 17.27 9.96 12.40
C GLN A 423 17.22 9.56 13.88
N VAL A 424 16.07 9.02 14.32
CA VAL A 424 15.91 8.55 15.71
C VAL A 424 16.86 7.39 16.01
N ALA A 425 16.94 6.39 15.13
CA ALA A 425 17.83 5.24 15.31
C ALA A 425 19.31 5.65 15.36
N SER A 426 19.71 6.62 14.52
CA SER A 426 21.08 7.14 14.50
C SER A 426 21.45 7.82 15.82
N GLU A 427 20.50 8.57 16.41
CA GLU A 427 20.73 9.28 17.66
C GLU A 427 20.80 8.33 18.86
N LEU A 428 19.86 7.39 18.96
CA LEU A 428 19.88 6.37 20.02
C LEU A 428 21.16 5.52 19.98
N ARG A 429 21.71 5.26 18.78
CA ARG A 429 23.00 4.59 18.62
C ARG A 429 24.15 5.44 19.17
N ARG A 430 24.13 6.74 18.92
CA ARG A 430 25.16 7.69 19.37
C ARG A 430 25.16 7.78 20.90
N ASP A 431 23.99 7.88 21.51
CA ASP A 431 23.82 7.96 22.96
C ASP A 431 24.22 6.64 23.64
N GLY A 432 23.85 5.49 23.05
CA GLY A 432 24.30 4.17 23.51
C GLY A 432 25.81 3.97 23.40
N ALA A 433 26.45 4.49 22.35
CA ALA A 433 27.91 4.43 22.19
C ALA A 433 28.65 5.35 23.17
N GLY A 434 28.02 6.43 23.66
CA GLY A 434 28.58 7.36 24.64
C GLY A 434 28.67 6.79 26.07
N ILE A 435 27.92 5.73 26.39
CA ILE A 435 27.85 5.16 27.75
C ILE A 435 28.89 4.03 27.98
N HIS A 436 29.60 3.57 26.94
CA HIS A 436 30.55 2.45 27.02
C HIS A 436 32.04 2.85 26.95
N GLN A 437 32.48 3.74 27.86
CA GLN A 437 33.91 3.85 28.22
C GLN A 437 34.21 3.54 29.71
N GLY A 438 33.24 3.04 30.48
CA GLY A 438 33.47 2.58 31.85
C GLY A 438 32.75 1.26 32.13
N GLU A 439 33.53 0.20 32.26
CA GLU A 439 33.18 -1.17 32.69
C GLU A 439 32.31 -2.04 31.76
N PRO A 440 32.72 -3.30 31.52
CA PRO A 440 31.90 -4.28 30.81
C PRO A 440 30.68 -4.63 31.69
N ARG A 441 29.47 -4.26 31.23
CA ARG A 441 28.23 -4.80 31.80
C ARG A 441 28.30 -6.32 31.72
N GLN A 442 28.42 -6.97 32.87
CA GLN A 442 28.23 -8.40 33.02
C GLN A 442 26.92 -8.77 32.33
N ALA A 443 26.96 -9.79 31.48
CA ALA A 443 25.76 -10.37 30.88
C ALA A 443 24.78 -10.70 32.01
N HIS A 444 23.71 -9.90 32.13
CA HIS A 444 22.58 -10.27 32.96
C HIS A 444 22.04 -11.61 32.46
N ALA A 445 21.63 -12.45 33.40
CA ALA A 445 21.17 -13.81 33.15
C ALA A 445 20.10 -13.87 32.03
N PRO A 446 20.00 -14.99 31.30
CA PRO A 446 19.06 -15.19 30.19
C PRO A 446 17.55 -15.14 30.55
N ASP A 447 17.20 -14.76 31.78
CA ASP A 447 15.82 -14.72 32.29
C ASP A 447 15.17 -13.32 32.24
N ASP A 448 15.90 -12.26 31.87
CA ASP A 448 15.30 -10.92 31.80
C ASP A 448 14.62 -10.69 30.43
N ASN A 449 13.35 -11.09 30.34
CA ASN A 449 12.49 -10.89 29.17
C ASN A 449 12.11 -9.41 28.92
N ASN A 450 12.69 -8.48 29.67
CA ASN A 450 12.42 -7.05 29.53
C ASN A 450 13.23 -6.46 28.37
N GLY A 451 12.61 -5.53 27.63
CA GLY A 451 13.27 -4.83 26.52
C GLY A 451 12.65 -5.09 25.14
N ALA A 452 13.16 -4.36 24.15
CA ALA A 452 12.79 -4.49 22.75
C ALA A 452 14.03 -4.37 21.83
N LEU A 453 13.95 -4.89 20.63
CA LEU A 453 14.99 -4.87 19.61
C LEU A 453 14.48 -4.17 18.36
N LEU A 454 15.20 -3.15 17.90
CA LEU A 454 15.04 -2.58 16.57
C LEU A 454 16.12 -3.13 15.63
N VAL A 455 15.69 -3.70 14.51
CA VAL A 455 16.55 -4.00 13.36
C VAL A 455 16.12 -3.10 12.21
N PHE A 456 17.05 -2.29 11.71
CA PHE A 456 16.74 -1.31 10.66
C PHE A 456 17.86 -1.27 9.61
N ASP A 457 17.52 -1.56 8.35
CA ASP A 457 18.41 -1.46 7.20
C ASP A 457 17.83 -0.43 6.23
N PHE A 458 18.64 0.54 5.81
CA PHE A 458 18.23 1.61 4.90
C PHE A 458 19.26 1.78 3.80
N ASP A 459 18.81 1.70 2.54
CA ASP A 459 19.64 1.86 1.36
C ASP A 459 19.01 2.89 0.42
N GLU A 460 19.70 4.00 0.21
CA GLU A 460 19.26 5.12 -0.61
C GLU A 460 20.14 5.25 -1.86
N GLU A 461 19.55 5.04 -3.03
CA GLU A 461 20.23 5.12 -4.32
C GLU A 461 20.42 6.61 -4.69
N LYS A 462 21.59 7.18 -4.38
CA LYS A 462 21.92 8.56 -4.78
C LYS A 462 21.94 8.65 -6.30
N ALA A 463 21.17 9.61 -6.85
CA ALA A 463 21.09 9.83 -8.29
C ALA A 463 22.48 10.13 -8.87
N ARG A 464 22.95 9.29 -9.80
CA ARG A 464 24.21 9.50 -10.53
C ARG A 464 24.21 10.85 -11.25
N ASP A 465 25.21 11.67 -10.98
CA ASP A 465 25.68 12.61 -12.00
C ASP A 465 26.24 11.80 -13.17
N LYS A 466 25.66 11.96 -14.36
CA LYS A 466 25.95 11.17 -15.58
C LYS A 466 27.40 11.26 -16.10
N ARG A 467 28.34 11.83 -15.35
CA ARG A 467 29.74 12.07 -15.77
C ARG A 467 30.76 11.10 -15.19
N GLU A 468 30.42 10.29 -14.20
CA GLU A 468 31.34 9.30 -13.65
C GLU A 468 31.09 7.91 -14.25
N ALA A 469 32.20 7.24 -14.59
CA ALA A 469 32.26 5.95 -15.27
C ALA A 469 31.42 4.85 -14.57
N PRO A 470 31.05 3.76 -15.27
CA PRO A 470 30.29 2.65 -14.69
C PRO A 470 31.17 1.82 -13.75
N GLY A 471 31.47 2.35 -12.57
CA GLY A 471 31.96 1.61 -11.41
C GLY A 471 30.81 1.37 -10.41
N PRO A 472 30.86 0.30 -9.61
CA PRO A 472 29.94 0.13 -8.49
C PRO A 472 30.33 1.13 -7.40
N VAL A 473 29.58 2.23 -7.27
CA VAL A 473 29.69 3.12 -6.11
C VAL A 473 28.72 2.57 -5.07
N LEU A 474 29.27 2.02 -3.98
CA LEU A 474 28.53 1.64 -2.78
C LEU A 474 27.67 2.84 -2.34
N GLY A 475 26.35 2.70 -2.34
CA GLY A 475 25.51 3.54 -1.48
C GLY A 475 25.91 3.30 -0.03
N ASP A 476 25.82 4.33 0.82
CA ASP A 476 25.87 4.15 2.27
C ASP A 476 24.69 3.25 2.65
N LYS A 477 24.95 1.94 2.75
CA LYS A 477 24.01 0.97 3.30
C LYS A 477 24.14 1.01 4.80
N ASP A 478 23.25 1.74 5.45
CA ASP A 478 23.25 1.86 6.89
C ASP A 478 22.39 0.74 7.50
N SER A 479 23.02 -0.08 8.34
CA SER A 479 22.38 -1.13 9.11
C SER A 479 22.49 -0.83 10.60
N PHE A 480 21.35 -0.84 11.28
CA PHE A 480 21.19 -0.59 12.70
C PHE A 480 20.61 -1.82 13.39
N ARG A 481 21.20 -2.17 14.53
CA ARG A 481 20.64 -3.13 15.49
C ARG A 481 20.73 -2.49 16.86
N LEU A 482 19.59 -2.15 17.45
CA LEU A 482 19.51 -1.37 18.70
C LEU A 482 18.66 -2.13 19.72
N ASP A 483 19.28 -2.40 20.86
CA ASP A 483 18.59 -2.92 22.03
C ASP A 483 17.98 -1.74 22.80
N LEU A 484 16.66 -1.66 22.81
CA LEU A 484 15.87 -0.64 23.48
C LEU A 484 15.58 -1.14 24.90
N SER A 485 15.99 -0.35 25.89
CA SER A 485 15.83 -0.71 27.30
C SER A 485 14.74 0.11 27.99
N THR A 486 14.49 1.33 27.51
CA THR A 486 13.49 2.22 28.11
C THR A 486 12.27 2.35 27.22
N MET A 487 11.12 2.59 27.86
CA MET A 487 9.89 2.87 27.14
C MET A 487 9.98 4.12 26.25
N GLY A 488 10.79 5.10 26.65
CA GLY A 488 10.98 6.29 25.85
C GLY A 488 11.68 6.00 24.53
N ASP A 489 12.69 5.13 24.54
CA ASP A 489 13.35 4.66 23.32
C ASP A 489 12.36 3.88 22.43
N LEU A 490 11.52 3.04 23.05
CA LEU A 490 10.49 2.27 22.34
C LEU A 490 9.49 3.18 21.63
N ILE A 491 8.89 4.14 22.33
CA ILE A 491 7.92 5.09 21.74
C ILE A 491 8.59 5.94 20.66
N SER A 492 9.84 6.36 20.90
CA SER A 492 10.61 7.17 19.94
C SER A 492 10.78 6.46 18.59
N VAL A 493 10.97 5.15 18.61
CA VAL A 493 11.13 4.33 17.40
C VAL A 493 9.78 3.92 16.80
N MET A 494 8.82 3.58 17.66
CA MET A 494 7.52 3.05 17.26
C MET A 494 6.69 4.08 16.47
N VAL A 495 6.58 5.33 16.92
CA VAL A 495 5.71 6.31 16.24
C VAL A 495 6.18 6.63 14.81
N PRO A 496 7.48 6.91 14.54
CA PRO A 496 7.97 7.06 13.16
C PRO A 496 7.79 5.82 12.30
N LEU A 497 7.92 4.61 12.87
CA LEU A 497 7.67 3.36 12.16
C LEU A 497 6.21 3.26 11.72
N LEU A 498 5.25 3.70 12.53
CA LEU A 498 3.82 3.72 12.16
C LEU A 498 3.52 4.69 11.01
N CYS A 499 4.32 5.75 10.84
CA CYS A 499 4.21 6.62 9.67
C CYS A 499 4.57 5.93 8.35
N THR A 500 5.11 4.70 8.38
CA THR A 500 5.34 3.88 7.19
C THR A 500 4.16 2.95 6.86
N GLN A 501 3.17 2.84 7.74
CA GLN A 501 2.00 1.98 7.55
C GLN A 501 1.10 2.49 6.40
N PRO A 502 0.67 1.62 5.47
CA PRO A 502 -0.17 2.01 4.33
C PRO A 502 -1.44 2.81 4.67
N MET A 503 -2.09 2.55 5.81
CA MET A 503 -3.26 3.35 6.23
C MET A 503 -2.88 4.79 6.61
N GLN A 504 -1.75 4.99 7.27
CA GLN A 504 -1.25 6.33 7.58
C GLN A 504 -0.83 7.08 6.31
N LEU A 505 -0.27 6.36 5.34
CA LEU A 505 0.05 6.89 4.02
C LEU A 505 -1.22 7.28 3.24
N LEU A 506 -2.26 6.44 3.28
CA LEU A 506 -3.54 6.67 2.61
C LEU A 506 -4.18 7.98 3.07
N ASN A 507 -4.19 8.26 4.38
CA ASN A 507 -4.69 9.52 4.92
C ASN A 507 -3.97 10.73 4.33
N LEU A 508 -2.65 10.62 4.13
CA LEU A 508 -1.85 11.69 3.55
C LEU A 508 -2.02 11.81 2.03
N VAL A 509 -2.22 10.69 1.32
CA VAL A 509 -2.61 10.71 -0.11
C VAL A 509 -3.96 11.38 -0.30
N TRP A 510 -4.94 11.08 0.54
CA TRP A 510 -6.26 11.73 0.49
C TRP A 510 -6.16 13.24 0.72
N ALA A 511 -5.40 13.66 1.74
CA ALA A 511 -5.13 15.07 1.99
C ALA A 511 -4.44 15.76 0.79
N MET A 512 -3.48 15.07 0.18
CA MET A 512 -2.76 15.55 -1.00
C MET A 512 -3.68 15.73 -2.21
N GLU A 513 -4.56 14.77 -2.49
CA GLU A 513 -5.57 14.87 -3.54
C GLU A 513 -6.47 16.08 -3.33
N ILE A 514 -6.95 16.30 -2.10
CA ILE A 514 -7.78 17.47 -1.81
C ILE A 514 -7.01 18.78 -1.95
N VAL A 515 -5.79 18.86 -1.42
CA VAL A 515 -4.93 20.04 -1.60
C VAL A 515 -4.76 20.35 -3.08
N THR A 516 -4.45 19.35 -3.91
CA THR A 516 -4.32 19.56 -5.36
C THR A 516 -5.62 20.00 -6.04
N GLY A 517 -6.76 19.47 -5.58
CA GLY A 517 -8.08 19.85 -6.07
C GLY A 517 -8.49 21.28 -5.71
N VAL A 518 -8.18 21.72 -4.48
CA VAL A 518 -8.51 23.07 -3.98
C VAL A 518 -7.54 24.11 -4.55
N THR A 519 -6.26 23.79 -4.71
CA THR A 519 -5.27 24.72 -5.29
C THR A 519 -5.27 24.75 -6.83
N SER A 520 -6.18 24.01 -7.49
CA SER A 520 -6.17 23.75 -8.94
C SER A 520 -6.46 24.99 -9.82
N VAL A 521 -6.46 26.19 -9.26
CA VAL A 521 -6.50 27.45 -10.04
C VAL A 521 -5.08 27.93 -10.41
N MET A 522 -4.00 27.45 -9.74
CA MET A 522 -2.66 28.01 -9.98
C MET A 522 -1.53 26.98 -10.24
N HIS A 523 -1.50 25.78 -9.62
CA HIS A 523 -0.37 24.84 -9.79
C HIS A 523 -0.78 23.37 -9.64
N THR A 524 -0.92 22.63 -10.74
CA THR A 524 -1.05 21.16 -10.70
C THR A 524 0.35 20.54 -10.56
N ILE A 525 0.77 20.23 -9.34
CA ILE A 525 1.90 19.32 -9.15
C ILE A 525 1.39 17.91 -9.47
N ASP A 526 1.73 17.39 -10.65
CA ASP A 526 1.48 15.98 -10.96
C ASP A 526 2.56 15.13 -10.28
N TYR A 527 2.27 14.69 -9.07
CA TYR A 527 3.19 13.87 -8.28
C TYR A 527 3.52 12.51 -8.92
N ASN A 528 2.74 12.05 -9.90
CA ASN A 528 3.06 10.87 -10.69
C ASN A 528 4.21 11.10 -11.70
N THR A 529 4.49 12.36 -12.03
CA THR A 529 5.57 12.76 -12.94
C THR A 529 6.89 13.06 -12.23
N LEU A 530 6.85 13.32 -10.92
CA LEU A 530 8.05 13.59 -10.14
C LEU A 530 8.87 12.29 -9.98
N PRO A 531 10.20 12.33 -10.22
CA PRO A 531 11.06 11.19 -9.95
C PRO A 531 11.01 10.87 -8.45
N GLY A 532 10.44 9.72 -8.10
CA GLY A 532 10.35 9.27 -6.71
C GLY A 532 11.74 8.89 -6.16
N PRO A 533 11.97 9.02 -4.84
CA PRO A 533 13.20 8.55 -4.22
C PRO A 533 13.35 7.05 -4.48
N ARG A 534 14.53 6.63 -4.95
CA ARG A 534 14.87 5.23 -5.11
C ARG A 534 15.56 4.77 -3.84
N PHE A 535 14.85 3.97 -3.06
CA PHE A 535 15.38 3.44 -1.82
C PHE A 535 14.77 2.07 -1.54
N THR A 536 15.46 1.29 -0.72
CA THR A 536 14.93 0.08 -0.10
C THR A 536 15.15 0.21 1.40
N ALA A 537 14.21 -0.32 2.18
CA ALA A 537 14.24 -0.17 3.63
C ALA A 537 13.62 -1.38 4.30
N PHE A 538 14.20 -1.82 5.41
CA PHE A 538 13.65 -2.84 6.28
C PHE A 538 13.70 -2.33 7.71
N ALA A 539 12.57 -2.25 8.37
CA ALA A 539 12.46 -1.93 9.79
C ALA A 539 11.66 -3.02 10.49
N SER A 540 12.18 -3.53 11.61
CA SER A 540 11.47 -4.49 12.45
C SER A 540 11.72 -4.14 13.92
N LEU A 541 10.63 -3.89 14.62
CA LEU A 541 10.59 -3.58 16.05
C LEU A 541 9.92 -4.75 16.77
N ARG A 542 10.68 -5.42 17.64
CA ARG A 542 10.24 -6.62 18.36
C ARG A 542 10.46 -6.47 19.84
N THR A 543 9.62 -7.11 20.64
CA THR A 543 9.82 -7.25 22.08
C THR A 543 10.63 -8.49 22.41
N ASN A 544 11.42 -8.45 23.49
CA ASN A 544 12.20 -9.60 23.94
C ASN A 544 11.30 -10.79 24.31
N VAL A 545 10.11 -10.51 24.88
CA VAL A 545 9.06 -11.52 25.12
C VAL A 545 8.65 -12.22 23.82
N TYR A 546 8.46 -11.47 22.72
CA TYR A 546 8.12 -12.07 21.44
C TYR A 546 9.23 -13.00 20.95
N GLU A 547 10.49 -12.56 20.99
CA GLU A 547 11.65 -13.33 20.52
C GLU A 547 11.92 -14.58 21.38
N ASN A 548 11.71 -14.50 22.69
CA ASN A 548 12.02 -15.59 23.63
C ASN A 548 10.85 -16.55 23.86
N VAL A 549 9.60 -16.10 23.76
CA VAL A 549 8.41 -16.90 24.13
C VAL A 549 7.54 -17.28 22.94
N VAL A 550 7.27 -16.34 22.03
CA VAL A 550 6.36 -16.54 20.90
C VAL A 550 7.10 -17.18 19.72
N TRP A 551 8.27 -16.64 19.38
CA TRP A 551 9.04 -17.09 18.24
C TRP A 551 9.46 -18.56 18.29
N PRO A 552 9.97 -19.12 19.41
CA PRO A 552 10.37 -20.53 19.46
C PRO A 552 9.19 -21.49 19.20
N LYS A 553 7.96 -21.08 19.53
CA LYS A 553 6.74 -21.85 19.23
C LYS A 553 6.38 -21.80 17.75
N LEU A 554 6.64 -20.67 17.09
CA LEU A 554 6.47 -20.49 15.65
C LEU A 554 7.62 -21.12 14.86
N GLU A 555 8.76 -21.40 15.49
CA GLU A 555 9.93 -21.94 14.80
C GLU A 555 9.73 -23.35 14.25
N GLY A 556 8.87 -24.15 14.89
CA GLY A 556 8.43 -25.44 14.34
C GLY A 556 7.27 -25.34 13.34
N SER A 557 6.74 -24.14 13.10
CA SER A 557 5.57 -23.90 12.25
C SER A 557 5.95 -23.58 10.81
N ASP A 558 5.00 -23.80 9.91
CA ASP A 558 5.02 -23.43 8.50
C ASP A 558 4.59 -21.96 8.26
N ALA A 559 4.37 -21.18 9.31
CA ALA A 559 4.04 -19.75 9.25
C ALA A 559 5.03 -18.91 10.06
N ARG A 560 5.38 -17.73 9.53
CA ARG A 560 6.34 -16.77 10.11
C ARG A 560 5.79 -15.35 10.06
N PRO A 561 6.17 -14.47 11.00
CA PRO A 561 5.91 -13.03 10.85
C PRO A 561 6.70 -12.46 9.66
N LEU A 562 6.29 -11.28 9.18
CA LEU A 562 6.91 -10.57 8.07
C LEU A 562 8.41 -10.41 8.27
N SER A 563 8.86 -10.02 9.47
CA SER A 563 10.26 -9.77 9.80
C SER A 563 11.19 -10.99 9.63
N ARG A 564 10.62 -12.19 9.68
CA ARG A 564 11.31 -13.49 9.56
C ARG A 564 10.82 -14.31 8.36
N SER A 565 10.01 -13.72 7.50
CA SER A 565 9.45 -14.38 6.32
C SER A 565 10.50 -14.56 5.23
N LEU A 566 10.22 -15.41 4.24
CA LEU A 566 11.10 -15.59 3.07
C LEU A 566 11.32 -14.26 2.32
N VAL A 567 10.34 -13.35 2.35
CA VAL A 567 10.44 -12.03 1.70
C VAL A 567 11.43 -11.12 2.44
N ALA A 568 11.52 -11.25 3.76
CA ALA A 568 12.46 -10.50 4.59
C ALA A 568 13.82 -11.18 4.76
N GLN A 569 14.00 -12.44 4.35
CA GLN A 569 15.26 -13.21 4.55
C GLN A 569 16.48 -12.53 3.95
N ASN A 570 16.35 -11.94 2.77
CA ASN A 570 17.41 -11.18 2.10
C ASN A 570 17.30 -9.67 2.35
N ARG A 571 16.41 -9.28 3.29
CA ARG A 571 16.11 -7.95 3.83
C ARG A 571 15.78 -6.82 2.84
N LEU A 572 16.07 -6.95 1.54
CA LEU A 572 15.81 -5.94 0.51
C LEU A 572 15.64 -6.53 -0.92
N HIS A 573 15.97 -7.82 -1.16
CA HIS A 573 16.00 -8.42 -2.51
C HIS A 573 15.42 -9.85 -2.58
N THR A 574 14.40 -10.06 -3.42
CA THR A 574 13.72 -11.35 -3.57
C THR A 574 14.47 -12.39 -4.40
N TYR A 575 15.42 -11.98 -5.24
CA TYR A 575 15.95 -12.85 -6.29
C TYR A 575 16.91 -13.96 -5.78
N ASP A 576 17.57 -13.78 -4.64
CA ASP A 576 18.54 -14.76 -4.12
C ASP A 576 17.97 -15.82 -3.17
N GLN A 577 16.66 -16.08 -3.21
CA GLN A 577 16.02 -17.13 -2.39
C GLN A 577 16.42 -18.57 -2.79
N ARG A 578 17.38 -18.75 -3.72
CA ARG A 578 17.81 -20.07 -4.20
C ARG A 578 18.87 -20.73 -3.31
N GLU A 579 19.69 -19.94 -2.63
CA GLU A 579 20.65 -20.43 -1.64
C GLU A 579 20.05 -20.31 -0.25
N ILE A 580 19.72 -21.47 0.31
CA ILE A 580 19.09 -21.62 1.61
C ILE A 580 20.04 -21.08 2.68
N THR A 581 19.83 -19.84 3.10
CA THR A 581 20.26 -19.39 4.42
C THR A 581 19.03 -19.10 5.24
N ASP A 582 18.86 -19.85 6.32
CA ASP A 582 17.96 -19.47 7.41
C ASP A 582 18.16 -17.98 7.74
N THR A 583 17.09 -17.24 8.03
CA THR A 583 17.15 -15.87 8.56
C THR A 583 18.24 -15.68 9.62
N LYS A 584 18.45 -16.69 10.48
CA LYS A 584 19.49 -16.68 11.52
C LYS A 584 20.91 -16.65 10.95
N VAL A 585 21.15 -17.33 9.82
CA VAL A 585 22.44 -17.35 9.14
C VAL A 585 22.70 -16.01 8.48
N TRP A 586 21.71 -15.42 7.80
CA TRP A 586 21.84 -14.06 7.25
C TRP A 586 22.16 -13.04 8.35
N ASP A 587 21.42 -13.08 9.46
CA ASP A 587 21.61 -12.22 10.64
C ASP A 587 23.01 -12.36 11.28
N GLY A 588 23.66 -13.51 11.11
CA GLY A 588 25.03 -13.78 11.56
C GLY A 588 26.12 -13.42 10.55
N LEU A 589 25.79 -13.16 9.28
CA LEU A 589 26.78 -12.80 8.25
C LEU A 589 27.36 -11.39 8.49
N PRO A 590 28.68 -11.20 8.28
CA PRO A 590 29.28 -9.87 8.23
C PRO A 590 28.60 -8.99 7.18
N ILE A 591 28.46 -7.70 7.48
CA ILE A 591 27.82 -6.70 6.62
C ILE A 591 28.42 -6.69 5.20
N SER A 592 29.74 -6.82 5.07
CA SER A 592 30.43 -6.90 3.76
C SER A 592 29.98 -8.08 2.90
N LYS A 593 29.85 -9.29 3.48
CA LYS A 593 29.40 -10.48 2.74
C LYS A 593 27.94 -10.34 2.28
N ARG A 594 27.09 -9.70 3.09
CA ARG A 594 25.70 -9.40 2.69
C ARG A 594 25.66 -8.49 1.47
N HIS A 595 26.57 -7.52 1.39
CA HIS A 595 26.67 -6.61 0.24
C HIS A 595 27.11 -7.34 -1.03
N ASP A 596 28.10 -8.23 -0.94
CA ASP A 596 28.57 -9.01 -2.09
C ASP A 596 27.46 -9.91 -2.67
N ILE A 597 26.74 -10.62 -1.79
CA ILE A 597 25.60 -11.48 -2.16
C ILE A 597 24.51 -10.64 -2.84
N THR A 598 24.20 -9.47 -2.27
CA THR A 598 23.20 -8.56 -2.82
C THR A 598 23.59 -8.04 -4.20
N GLY A 599 24.84 -7.62 -4.39
CA GLY A 599 25.33 -7.12 -5.68
C GLY A 599 25.32 -8.19 -6.77
N GLU A 600 25.61 -9.44 -6.41
CA GLU A 600 25.53 -10.56 -7.35
C GLU A 600 24.08 -10.83 -7.79
N SER A 601 23.14 -10.78 -6.85
CA SER A 601 21.70 -10.95 -7.12
C SER A 601 21.18 -9.88 -8.09
N GLU A 602 21.52 -8.61 -7.90
CA GLU A 602 21.12 -7.52 -8.81
C GLU A 602 21.70 -7.69 -10.21
N ARG A 603 22.95 -8.16 -10.32
CA ARG A 603 23.57 -8.43 -11.62
C ARG A 603 22.84 -9.55 -12.36
N LYS A 604 22.53 -10.66 -11.68
CA LYS A 604 21.78 -11.78 -12.26
C LYS A 604 20.39 -11.34 -12.73
N LEU A 605 19.71 -10.49 -11.95
CA LEU A 605 18.42 -9.92 -12.32
C LEU A 605 18.49 -9.12 -13.63
N GLY A 606 19.48 -8.24 -13.75
CA GLY A 606 19.69 -7.43 -14.96
C GLY A 606 20.03 -8.27 -16.20
N GLU A 607 20.79 -9.36 -16.03
CA GLU A 607 21.09 -10.31 -17.10
C GLU A 607 19.82 -11.03 -17.61
N LEU A 608 18.93 -11.42 -16.70
CA LEU A 608 17.64 -12.03 -17.05
C LEU A 608 16.69 -11.03 -17.72
N GLU A 609 16.60 -9.81 -17.22
CA GLU A 609 15.77 -8.76 -17.81
C GLU A 609 16.16 -8.50 -19.28
N GLU A 610 17.46 -8.36 -19.56
CA GLU A 610 17.97 -8.21 -20.93
C GLU A 610 17.72 -9.44 -21.80
N LYS A 611 17.73 -10.66 -21.23
CA LYS A 611 17.37 -11.90 -21.94
C LYS A 611 15.90 -11.91 -22.33
N PHE A 612 15.01 -11.51 -21.41
CA PHE A 612 13.56 -11.54 -21.60
C PHE A 612 13.03 -10.39 -22.45
N ARG A 613 13.66 -9.19 -22.41
CA ARG A 613 13.30 -8.04 -23.26
C ARG A 613 13.40 -8.34 -24.76
N ARG A 614 14.16 -9.37 -25.15
CA ARG A 614 14.31 -9.81 -26.55
C ARG A 614 13.12 -10.64 -27.05
N TRP A 615 12.23 -11.07 -26.16
CA TRP A 615 11.08 -11.89 -26.51
C TRP A 615 9.95 -11.02 -27.03
N THR A 616 9.18 -11.56 -27.97
CA THR A 616 7.95 -10.92 -28.44
C THR A 616 6.77 -11.71 -27.89
N ILE A 617 5.98 -11.08 -27.01
CA ILE A 617 4.85 -11.71 -26.34
C ILE A 617 3.59 -11.45 -27.17
N GLU A 618 3.01 -12.51 -27.72
CA GLU A 618 1.72 -12.49 -28.42
C GLU A 618 0.62 -13.01 -27.48
N GLU A 619 -0.65 -12.91 -27.88
CA GLU A 619 -1.79 -13.32 -27.02
C GLU A 619 -1.74 -14.79 -26.59
N LYS A 620 -1.16 -15.66 -27.42
CA LYS A 620 -1.22 -17.13 -27.28
C LYS A 620 0.15 -17.80 -27.24
N ALA A 621 1.22 -17.06 -27.52
CA ALA A 621 2.55 -17.61 -27.69
C ALA A 621 3.62 -16.56 -27.36
N ILE A 622 4.81 -17.05 -26.96
CA ILE A 622 5.99 -16.23 -26.75
C ILE A 622 6.98 -16.54 -27.87
N VAL A 623 7.30 -15.55 -28.69
CA VAL A 623 8.16 -15.72 -29.86
C VAL A 623 9.61 -15.37 -29.53
N VAL A 624 10.49 -16.34 -29.71
CA VAL A 624 11.94 -16.20 -29.47
C VAL A 624 12.70 -16.25 -30.79
N ARG A 625 13.68 -15.37 -30.99
CA ARG A 625 14.54 -15.38 -32.19
C ARG A 625 15.74 -16.29 -32.04
N LYS A 626 15.94 -17.22 -32.98
CA LYS A 626 17.09 -18.17 -33.02
C LYS A 626 17.73 -18.24 -34.42
N PRO A 627 18.28 -17.12 -34.94
CA PRO A 627 18.85 -17.06 -36.28
C PRO A 627 20.00 -18.04 -36.48
N ARG A 628 20.87 -18.21 -35.48
CA ARG A 628 22.03 -19.12 -35.58
C ARG A 628 21.63 -20.57 -35.85
N PHE A 629 20.61 -21.06 -35.17
CA PHE A 629 20.13 -22.44 -35.35
C PHE A 629 19.60 -22.66 -36.78
N VAL A 630 18.73 -21.76 -37.26
CA VAL A 630 18.15 -21.86 -38.61
C VAL A 630 19.22 -21.69 -39.68
N ILE A 631 20.15 -20.75 -39.52
CA ILE A 631 21.25 -20.54 -40.48
C ILE A 631 22.15 -21.78 -40.55
N LEU A 632 22.55 -22.36 -39.41
CA LEU A 632 23.38 -23.57 -39.39
C LEU A 632 22.67 -24.77 -40.02
N LEU A 633 21.38 -24.94 -39.73
CA LEU A 633 20.56 -26.00 -40.31
C LEU A 633 20.44 -25.84 -41.84
N MET A 634 20.14 -24.62 -42.31
CA MET A 634 20.04 -24.32 -43.74
C MET A 634 21.39 -24.44 -44.45
N LEU A 635 22.49 -24.02 -43.81
CA LEU A 635 23.84 -24.16 -44.35
C LEU A 635 24.23 -25.64 -44.48
N GLY A 636 23.95 -26.45 -43.45
CA GLY A 636 24.17 -27.90 -43.50
C GLY A 636 23.38 -28.58 -44.63
N CYS A 637 22.13 -28.18 -44.81
CA CYS A 637 21.30 -28.67 -45.92
C CYS A 637 21.81 -28.19 -47.29
N ALA A 638 22.29 -26.95 -47.38
CA ALA A 638 22.89 -26.42 -48.61
C ALA A 638 24.17 -27.20 -48.97
N VAL A 639 25.02 -27.51 -48.00
CA VAL A 639 26.23 -28.33 -48.20
C VAL A 639 25.86 -29.74 -48.68
N LEU A 640 24.83 -30.37 -48.10
CA LEU A 640 24.32 -31.67 -48.54
C LEU A 640 23.84 -31.65 -49.99
N VAL A 641 23.05 -30.64 -50.36
CA VAL A 641 22.49 -30.51 -51.71
C VAL A 641 23.59 -30.19 -52.73
N ILE A 642 24.46 -29.21 -52.45
CA ILE A 642 25.57 -28.84 -53.32
C ILE A 642 26.53 -30.03 -53.46
N GLY A 643 26.86 -30.71 -52.36
CA GLY A 643 27.68 -31.92 -52.37
C GLY A 643 27.08 -33.04 -53.22
N GLY A 644 25.77 -33.29 -53.10
CA GLY A 644 25.05 -34.25 -53.94
C GLY A 644 25.12 -33.90 -55.43
N ILE A 645 24.88 -32.64 -55.79
CA ILE A 645 24.99 -32.15 -57.18
C ILE A 645 26.42 -32.29 -57.71
N MET A 646 27.42 -31.91 -56.92
CA MET A 646 28.84 -32.03 -57.29
C MET A 646 29.21 -33.50 -57.54
N VAL A 647 28.74 -34.43 -56.71
CA VAL A 647 28.96 -35.87 -56.95
C VAL A 647 28.31 -36.33 -58.26
N GLY A 648 27.07 -35.92 -58.53
CA GLY A 648 26.38 -36.24 -59.78
C GLY A 648 27.11 -35.71 -61.03
N VAL A 649 27.65 -34.48 -60.97
CA VAL A 649 28.35 -33.84 -62.09
C VAL A 649 29.78 -34.36 -62.27
N PHE A 650 30.55 -34.52 -61.20
CA PHE A 650 31.98 -34.86 -61.26
C PHE A 650 32.27 -36.38 -61.27
N LEU A 651 31.39 -37.23 -60.69
CA LEU A 651 31.55 -38.69 -60.71
C LEU A 651 30.72 -39.40 -61.80
N GLY A 652 29.99 -38.63 -62.62
CA GLY A 652 29.07 -39.04 -63.68
C GLY A 652 29.50 -40.19 -64.61
N GLN A 653 30.80 -40.43 -64.75
CA GLN A 653 31.38 -41.41 -65.68
C GLN A 653 32.23 -42.51 -65.02
N ARG A 654 32.37 -42.54 -63.68
CA ARG A 654 33.32 -43.43 -62.98
C ARG A 654 32.71 -44.55 -62.14
N LEU A 655 31.39 -44.56 -61.94
CA LEU A 655 30.69 -45.58 -61.14
C LEU A 655 29.90 -46.52 -62.07
N THR A 656 30.38 -47.75 -62.27
CA THR A 656 29.70 -48.75 -63.09
C THR A 656 28.51 -49.34 -62.35
N GLY A 657 27.29 -49.15 -62.87
CA GLY A 657 26.06 -49.79 -62.38
C GLY A 657 25.18 -48.96 -61.44
N VAL A 658 25.52 -47.69 -61.17
CA VAL A 658 24.70 -46.78 -60.35
C VAL A 658 24.54 -45.46 -61.10
N ASP A 659 23.31 -44.99 -61.26
CA ASP A 659 23.04 -43.64 -61.78
C ASP A 659 23.49 -42.58 -60.75
N PRO A 660 24.50 -41.76 -61.04
CA PRO A 660 25.02 -40.73 -60.13
C PRO A 660 23.96 -39.69 -59.73
N PHE A 661 22.90 -39.52 -60.54
CA PHE A 661 21.80 -38.63 -60.20
C PHE A 661 20.89 -39.18 -59.08
N ASN A 662 20.87 -40.49 -58.83
CA ASN A 662 20.16 -41.05 -57.68
C ASN A 662 20.77 -40.58 -56.35
N ILE A 663 22.09 -40.39 -56.28
CA ILE A 663 22.76 -39.84 -55.09
C ILE A 663 22.30 -38.40 -54.83
N THR A 664 22.13 -37.60 -55.89
CA THR A 664 21.56 -36.25 -55.79
C THR A 664 20.15 -36.30 -55.22
N VAL A 665 19.29 -37.22 -55.70
CA VAL A 665 17.93 -37.39 -55.18
C VAL A 665 17.95 -37.77 -53.70
N TYR A 666 18.79 -38.72 -53.27
CA TYR A 666 18.94 -39.09 -51.87
C TYR A 666 19.44 -37.92 -51.00
N ALA A 667 20.37 -37.11 -51.50
CA ALA A 667 20.86 -35.92 -50.80
C ALA A 667 19.76 -34.87 -50.61
N TRP A 668 18.91 -34.65 -51.62
CA TRP A 668 17.73 -33.77 -51.52
C TRP A 668 16.70 -34.29 -50.51
N VAL A 669 16.40 -35.60 -50.55
CA VAL A 669 15.48 -36.23 -49.60
C VAL A 669 16.02 -36.14 -48.17
N LEU A 670 17.32 -36.41 -47.97
CA LEU A 670 17.98 -36.30 -46.67
C LEU A 670 17.99 -34.86 -46.15
N ALA A 671 18.26 -33.87 -47.01
CA ALA A 671 18.19 -32.46 -46.64
C ALA A 671 16.76 -32.05 -46.24
N GLY A 672 15.74 -32.45 -47.02
CA GLY A 672 14.34 -32.21 -46.69
C GLY A 672 13.93 -32.84 -45.35
N PHE A 673 14.34 -34.08 -45.11
CA PHE A 673 14.11 -34.78 -43.85
C PHE A 673 14.81 -34.09 -42.68
N THR A 674 16.06 -33.66 -42.86
CA THR A 674 16.84 -32.94 -41.83
C THR A 674 16.17 -31.62 -41.44
N ILE A 675 15.61 -30.88 -42.41
CA ILE A 675 14.84 -29.65 -42.13
C ILE A 675 13.56 -29.98 -41.34
N LEU A 676 12.83 -31.03 -41.72
CA LEU A 676 11.60 -31.45 -41.02
C LEU A 676 11.90 -31.86 -39.58
N VAL A 677 12.93 -32.69 -39.36
CA VAL A 677 13.37 -33.07 -38.02
C VAL A 677 13.81 -31.83 -37.25
N GLY A 678 14.69 -31.01 -37.82
CA GLY A 678 15.21 -29.79 -37.17
C GLY A 678 14.11 -28.80 -36.78
N LYS A 679 13.03 -28.73 -37.55
CA LYS A 679 11.84 -27.93 -37.25
C LYS A 679 11.03 -28.51 -36.07
N SER A 680 10.99 -29.83 -35.91
CA SER A 680 10.25 -30.51 -34.83
C SER A 680 11.02 -30.65 -33.51
N LEU A 681 12.34 -30.41 -33.49
CA LEU A 681 13.18 -30.61 -32.30
C LEU A 681 12.88 -29.63 -31.16
N LEU A 682 12.45 -28.41 -31.46
CA LEU A 682 12.34 -27.33 -30.49
C LEU A 682 10.91 -27.03 -30.04
N VAL A 683 9.94 -27.20 -30.93
CA VAL A 683 8.52 -26.86 -30.69
C VAL A 683 7.65 -27.87 -31.42
N SER A 684 6.51 -28.21 -30.81
CA SER A 684 5.51 -29.12 -31.37
C SER A 684 4.99 -28.66 -32.75
N GLU A 685 4.65 -27.37 -32.87
CA GLU A 685 4.17 -26.75 -34.10
C GLU A 685 4.97 -25.47 -34.44
N TRP A 686 5.84 -25.55 -35.43
CA TRP A 686 6.57 -24.38 -35.93
C TRP A 686 6.10 -23.94 -37.33
N PRO A 687 5.33 -22.86 -37.50
CA PRO A 687 4.88 -22.41 -38.82
C PRO A 687 6.04 -22.11 -39.77
N TRP A 688 5.95 -22.53 -41.04
CA TRP A 688 7.02 -22.33 -42.03
C TRP A 688 7.42 -20.85 -42.21
N ARG A 689 6.43 -19.95 -42.18
CA ARG A 689 6.66 -18.50 -42.24
C ARG A 689 7.56 -18.00 -41.11
N GLU A 690 7.35 -18.50 -39.90
CA GLU A 690 8.12 -18.10 -38.71
C GLU A 690 9.49 -18.80 -38.68
N PHE A 691 9.56 -20.07 -39.14
CA PHE A 691 10.82 -20.81 -39.30
C PHE A 691 11.80 -20.08 -40.22
N LEU A 692 11.35 -19.66 -41.40
CA LEU A 692 12.18 -18.89 -42.34
C LEU A 692 12.61 -17.52 -41.81
N ARG A 693 11.82 -16.95 -40.88
CA ARG A 693 12.16 -15.70 -40.17
C ARG A 693 13.01 -15.94 -38.92
N ALA A 694 13.39 -17.18 -38.66
CA ALA A 694 14.07 -17.63 -37.44
C ALA A 694 13.38 -17.20 -36.14
N ARG A 695 12.05 -17.21 -36.15
CA ARG A 695 11.17 -16.91 -35.02
C ARG A 695 10.51 -18.20 -34.56
N VAL A 696 10.74 -18.57 -33.30
CA VAL A 696 10.23 -19.79 -32.69
C VAL A 696 9.06 -19.42 -31.77
N PRO A 697 7.81 -19.68 -32.16
CA PRO A 697 6.66 -19.43 -31.29
C PRO A 697 6.52 -20.54 -30.26
N CYS A 698 6.79 -20.24 -28.99
CA CYS A 698 6.63 -21.19 -27.88
C CYS A 698 5.22 -21.03 -27.30
N ARG A 699 4.48 -22.13 -27.15
CA ARG A 699 3.09 -22.14 -26.62
C ARG A 699 2.99 -22.67 -25.19
N SER A 700 4.06 -23.22 -24.64
CA SER A 700 4.17 -23.65 -23.25
C SER A 700 5.48 -23.16 -22.60
N ILE A 701 5.56 -23.30 -21.27
CA ILE A 701 6.79 -22.97 -20.53
C ILE A 701 7.87 -24.00 -20.82
N THR A 702 7.51 -25.29 -20.94
CA THR A 702 8.46 -26.35 -21.31
C THR A 702 9.09 -26.14 -22.68
N GLU A 703 8.32 -25.70 -23.69
CA GLU A 703 8.85 -25.33 -25.01
C GLU A 703 9.80 -24.13 -24.91
N LEU A 704 9.43 -23.13 -24.10
CA LEU A 704 10.25 -21.95 -23.90
C LEU A 704 11.58 -22.28 -23.19
N GLN A 705 11.55 -23.20 -22.23
CA GLN A 705 12.75 -23.76 -21.59
C GLN A 705 13.63 -24.49 -22.60
N ALA A 706 13.06 -25.37 -23.43
CA ALA A 706 13.81 -26.10 -24.46
C ALA A 706 14.50 -25.16 -25.46
N VAL A 707 13.83 -24.07 -25.84
CA VAL A 707 14.37 -23.09 -26.80
C VAL A 707 15.41 -22.16 -26.17
N THR A 708 15.17 -21.67 -24.96
CA THR A 708 15.98 -20.57 -24.35
C THR A 708 16.98 -21.04 -23.31
N GLY A 709 16.82 -22.24 -22.77
CA GLY A 709 17.54 -22.74 -21.60
C GLY A 709 17.32 -21.90 -20.34
N ALA A 710 16.28 -21.06 -20.29
CA ALA A 710 15.92 -20.32 -19.08
C ALA A 710 15.27 -21.26 -18.05
N GLU A 711 15.48 -21.00 -16.75
CA GLU A 711 14.86 -21.80 -15.71
C GLU A 711 13.34 -21.56 -15.70
N PRO A 712 12.48 -22.61 -15.62
CA PRO A 712 11.03 -22.45 -15.66
C PRO A 712 10.46 -21.48 -14.62
N GLN A 713 11.02 -21.46 -13.41
CA GLN A 713 10.58 -20.56 -12.34
C GLN A 713 10.91 -19.09 -12.64
N GLU A 714 12.03 -18.79 -13.30
CA GLU A 714 12.38 -17.42 -13.75
C GLU A 714 11.41 -16.92 -14.81
N VAL A 715 11.02 -17.82 -15.72
CA VAL A 715 10.02 -17.52 -16.75
C VAL A 715 8.68 -17.23 -16.10
N LEU A 716 8.26 -18.04 -15.13
CA LEU A 716 7.01 -17.82 -14.38
C LEU A 716 7.02 -16.49 -13.63
N GLU A 717 8.12 -16.17 -12.93
CA GLU A 717 8.28 -14.88 -12.24
C GLU A 717 8.18 -13.70 -13.22
N TYR A 718 8.83 -13.81 -14.39
CA TYR A 718 8.74 -12.80 -15.45
C TYR A 718 7.30 -12.61 -15.93
N LEU A 719 6.60 -13.70 -16.24
CA LEU A 719 5.24 -13.63 -16.76
C LEU A 719 4.26 -13.08 -15.72
N LEU A 720 4.41 -13.44 -14.45
CA LEU A 720 3.57 -12.94 -13.35
C LEU A 720 3.82 -11.45 -13.09
N SER A 721 5.08 -11.00 -13.10
CA SER A 721 5.43 -9.58 -12.86
C SER A 721 5.11 -8.66 -14.04
N MET A 722 5.12 -9.18 -15.26
CA MET A 722 4.77 -8.45 -16.49
C MET A 722 3.30 -8.59 -16.88
N GLU A 723 2.48 -9.31 -16.11
CA GLU A 723 1.12 -9.66 -16.51
C GLU A 723 0.30 -8.45 -16.98
N ILE A 724 0.36 -7.32 -16.28
CA ILE A 724 -0.38 -6.10 -16.67
C ILE A 724 0.12 -5.43 -17.96
N TYR A 725 1.39 -5.63 -18.33
CA TYR A 725 2.01 -5.04 -19.51
C TYR A 725 1.92 -5.95 -20.75
N THR A 726 1.56 -7.21 -20.57
CA THR A 726 1.43 -8.18 -21.65
C THR A 726 -0.01 -8.31 -22.11
N ILE A 727 -0.24 -8.97 -23.24
CA ILE A 727 -1.58 -9.35 -23.74
C ILE A 727 -1.80 -10.86 -23.65
N LEU A 728 -0.90 -11.57 -22.97
CA LEU A 728 -0.85 -13.02 -22.91
C LEU A 728 -2.07 -13.57 -22.17
N ILE A 729 -2.78 -14.52 -22.78
CA ILE A 729 -3.86 -15.27 -22.15
C ILE A 729 -3.30 -16.61 -21.71
N THR A 730 -3.45 -16.94 -20.43
CA THR A 730 -2.89 -18.17 -19.86
C THR A 730 -3.92 -19.30 -19.78
N LYS A 731 -3.47 -20.53 -20.01
CA LYS A 731 -4.26 -21.77 -19.85
C LYS A 731 -3.45 -22.84 -19.13
N GLY A 732 -4.08 -23.96 -18.81
CA GLY A 732 -3.42 -25.10 -18.17
C GLY A 732 -3.68 -25.19 -16.66
N PRO A 733 -3.17 -26.25 -16.01
CA PRO A 733 -3.55 -26.59 -14.63
C PRO A 733 -2.99 -25.63 -13.56
N TYR A 734 -1.91 -24.90 -13.85
CA TYR A 734 -1.20 -24.04 -12.89
C TYR A 734 -1.40 -22.53 -13.17
N ASN A 735 -2.38 -22.15 -14.01
CA ASN A 735 -2.57 -20.76 -14.44
C ASN A 735 -3.34 -19.89 -13.43
N ARG A 736 -3.68 -20.41 -12.25
CA ARG A 736 -4.62 -19.76 -11.34
C ARG A 736 -4.16 -18.44 -10.71
N PRO A 737 -2.85 -18.22 -10.46
CA PRO A 737 -2.34 -16.92 -10.02
C PRO A 737 -2.45 -15.81 -11.09
N PHE A 738 -2.65 -16.15 -12.36
CA PHE A 738 -2.83 -15.16 -13.43
C PHE A 738 -4.26 -14.62 -13.43
N ALA A 739 -4.39 -13.31 -13.57
CA ALA A 739 -5.65 -12.62 -13.77
C ALA A 739 -6.25 -12.92 -15.16
N ARG A 740 -5.43 -12.92 -16.23
CA ARG A 740 -5.87 -13.14 -17.62
C ARG A 740 -5.80 -14.62 -18.00
N ARG A 741 -6.96 -15.26 -18.00
CA ARG A 741 -7.13 -16.70 -18.26
C ARG A 741 -8.12 -16.94 -19.39
N SER A 742 -7.94 -18.06 -20.07
CA SER A 742 -8.89 -18.55 -21.07
C SER A 742 -10.21 -18.97 -20.40
N ASN A 743 -11.34 -18.44 -20.89
CA ASN A 743 -12.67 -18.82 -20.36
C ASN A 743 -13.04 -20.28 -20.69
N ASP A 744 -12.64 -20.76 -21.87
CA ASP A 744 -12.98 -22.10 -22.38
C ASP A 744 -11.86 -23.13 -22.18
N GLY A 745 -10.73 -22.72 -21.59
CA GLY A 745 -9.56 -23.58 -21.33
C GLY A 745 -8.80 -24.08 -22.57
N SER A 746 -9.34 -23.88 -23.78
CA SER A 746 -8.80 -24.41 -25.03
C SER A 746 -7.70 -23.53 -25.64
N ASP A 747 -7.81 -22.21 -25.48
CA ASP A 747 -7.02 -21.22 -26.21
C ASP A 747 -6.13 -20.37 -25.28
N GLY A 748 -4.85 -20.17 -25.64
CA GLY A 748 -3.87 -19.44 -24.80
C GLY A 748 -2.54 -20.17 -24.60
N PHE A 749 -1.61 -19.50 -23.91
CA PHE A 749 -0.28 -19.99 -23.54
C PHE A 749 -0.37 -20.92 -22.32
N SER A 750 0.20 -22.11 -22.43
CA SER A 750 0.07 -23.17 -21.44
C SER A 750 1.08 -23.01 -20.30
N ILE A 751 0.55 -22.85 -19.09
CA ILE A 751 1.29 -22.92 -17.82
C ILE A 751 1.28 -24.40 -17.38
N ASP A 752 2.26 -25.15 -17.85
CA ASP A 752 2.41 -26.61 -17.66
C ASP A 752 3.41 -26.99 -16.57
N VAL A 753 4.04 -25.99 -15.93
CA VAL A 753 4.99 -26.17 -14.84
C VAL A 753 4.35 -25.69 -13.52
N LYS A 754 4.58 -26.45 -12.45
CA LYS A 754 4.14 -26.10 -11.10
C LYS A 754 4.79 -24.81 -10.63
N ILE A 755 4.02 -23.97 -9.92
CA ILE A 755 4.52 -22.71 -9.38
C ILE A 755 4.97 -22.92 -7.95
N GLU A 756 6.22 -22.57 -7.66
CA GLU A 756 6.76 -22.66 -6.29
C GLU A 756 6.42 -21.40 -5.47
N LEU A 757 6.40 -21.53 -4.14
CA LEU A 757 6.18 -20.41 -3.23
C LEU A 757 7.12 -19.23 -3.49
N ARG A 758 8.42 -19.51 -3.68
CA ARG A 758 9.44 -18.49 -3.96
C ARG A 758 9.09 -17.66 -5.20
N THR A 759 8.55 -18.28 -6.24
CA THR A 759 8.18 -17.63 -7.49
C THR A 759 6.98 -16.70 -7.29
N LEU A 760 5.99 -17.12 -6.49
CA LEU A 760 4.87 -16.26 -6.08
C LEU A 760 5.38 -15.05 -5.30
N LEU A 761 6.22 -15.27 -4.29
CA LEU A 761 6.78 -14.20 -3.45
C LEU A 761 7.63 -13.22 -4.28
N ALA A 762 8.52 -13.74 -5.13
CA ALA A 762 9.36 -12.94 -6.01
C ALA A 762 8.53 -12.09 -6.98
N SER A 763 7.40 -12.62 -7.46
CA SER A 763 6.48 -11.88 -8.33
C SER A 763 5.63 -10.81 -7.61
N GLY A 764 5.63 -10.77 -6.28
CA GLY A 764 4.83 -9.84 -5.48
C GLY A 764 3.51 -10.41 -4.94
N ILE A 765 3.34 -11.74 -4.93
CA ILE A 765 2.18 -12.42 -4.36
C ILE A 765 2.59 -13.08 -3.04
N LEU A 766 2.04 -12.61 -1.92
CA LEU A 766 2.29 -13.18 -0.59
C LEU A 766 1.27 -14.25 -0.26
N VAL A 767 1.72 -15.41 0.22
CA VAL A 767 0.83 -16.48 0.71
C VAL A 767 0.77 -16.42 2.23
N ILE A 768 -0.42 -16.21 2.77
CA ILE A 768 -0.67 -15.96 4.20
C ILE A 768 -1.50 -17.11 4.77
N LYS A 769 -1.06 -17.65 5.90
CA LYS A 769 -1.78 -18.68 6.65
C LYS A 769 -2.80 -18.02 7.57
N VAL A 770 -4.05 -18.43 7.47
CA VAL A 770 -5.18 -17.91 8.24
C VAL A 770 -5.92 -19.03 8.95
N ALA A 771 -6.61 -18.71 10.03
CA ALA A 771 -7.48 -19.61 10.77
C ALA A 771 -8.92 -19.08 10.74
N GLY A 772 -9.84 -19.88 10.21
CA GLY A 772 -11.27 -19.57 10.12
C GLY A 772 -12.14 -20.65 10.76
N ARG A 773 -13.46 -20.51 10.63
CA ARG A 773 -14.44 -21.48 11.19
C ARG A 773 -14.31 -22.89 10.58
N LYS A 774 -13.87 -22.97 9.32
CA LYS A 774 -13.68 -24.23 8.58
C LYS A 774 -12.31 -24.88 8.84
N GLY A 775 -11.50 -24.31 9.72
CA GLY A 775 -10.13 -24.73 9.98
C GLY A 775 -9.10 -23.75 9.43
N VAL A 776 -7.90 -24.27 9.18
CA VAL A 776 -6.76 -23.50 8.68
C VAL A 776 -6.85 -23.35 7.16
N GLY A 777 -6.50 -22.18 6.64
CA GLY A 777 -6.48 -21.85 5.22
C GLY A 777 -5.22 -21.11 4.81
N LEU A 778 -4.98 -21.03 3.50
CA LEU A 778 -3.97 -20.18 2.86
C LEU A 778 -4.67 -19.16 1.98
N VAL A 779 -4.17 -17.92 2.00
CA VAL A 779 -4.75 -16.78 1.30
C VAL A 779 -3.65 -16.01 0.58
N CYS A 780 -3.84 -15.71 -0.69
CA CYS A 780 -2.91 -14.92 -1.47
C CYS A 780 -3.26 -13.43 -1.39
N MET A 781 -2.30 -12.64 -0.94
CA MET A 781 -2.29 -11.19 -1.02
C MET A 781 -1.49 -10.78 -2.25
N ASP A 782 -2.17 -10.24 -3.26
CA ASP A 782 -1.55 -9.89 -4.54
C ASP A 782 -1.21 -8.40 -4.55
N LEU A 783 0.08 -8.10 -4.46
CA LEU A 783 0.62 -6.74 -4.44
C LEU A 783 1.05 -6.27 -5.82
N ARG A 784 0.85 -7.05 -6.88
CA ARG A 784 1.27 -6.67 -8.22
C ARG A 784 0.53 -5.40 -8.66
N ARG A 785 1.21 -4.59 -9.47
CA ARG A 785 0.64 -3.34 -9.95
C ARG A 785 -0.60 -3.62 -10.80
N GLY A 786 -1.71 -2.93 -10.55
CA GLY A 786 -2.90 -2.95 -11.41
C GLY A 786 -3.73 -4.24 -11.37
N THR A 787 -3.41 -5.19 -10.49
CA THR A 787 -4.27 -6.34 -10.23
C THR A 787 -5.37 -5.96 -9.23
N PRO A 788 -6.62 -6.43 -9.41
CA PRO A 788 -7.73 -6.21 -8.47
C PRO A 788 -7.58 -7.02 -7.17
N GLY A 789 -6.35 -7.38 -6.80
CA GLY A 789 -6.04 -8.21 -5.66
C GLY A 789 -6.21 -7.49 -4.34
N ARG A 790 -6.35 -8.28 -3.27
CA ARG A 790 -6.49 -7.75 -1.91
C ARG A 790 -5.12 -7.27 -1.40
N ALA A 791 -4.99 -5.97 -1.17
CA ALA A 791 -3.78 -5.32 -0.67
C ALA A 791 -3.74 -5.16 0.87
N LYS A 792 -4.76 -5.66 1.57
CA LYS A 792 -4.87 -5.67 3.04
C LYS A 792 -5.50 -6.97 3.53
N ILE A 793 -4.82 -7.70 4.41
CA ILE A 793 -5.34 -8.86 5.13
C ILE A 793 -5.45 -8.47 6.61
N SER A 794 -6.66 -8.49 7.15
CA SER A 794 -6.99 -8.12 8.54
C SER A 794 -7.74 -9.26 9.22
N HIS A 795 -7.78 -9.25 10.54
CA HIS A 795 -8.59 -10.19 11.32
C HIS A 795 -10.09 -9.82 11.16
N SER A 796 -10.95 -10.78 10.80
CA SER A 796 -12.39 -10.50 10.65
C SER A 796 -13.26 -11.69 11.04
N ASP A 797 -14.22 -11.49 11.94
CA ASP A 797 -15.24 -12.50 12.26
C ASP A 797 -16.46 -12.46 11.32
N GLU A 798 -16.54 -11.44 10.43
CA GLU A 798 -17.66 -11.23 9.50
C GLU A 798 -17.30 -11.64 8.07
N ILE A 799 -18.25 -12.29 7.39
CA ILE A 799 -18.18 -12.59 5.96
C ILE A 799 -18.65 -11.32 5.25
N THR A 800 -17.75 -10.58 4.63
CA THR A 800 -18.14 -9.55 3.67
C THR A 800 -18.63 -10.23 2.39
N GLU A 801 -19.87 -9.95 2.00
CA GLU A 801 -20.56 -10.63 0.88
C GLU A 801 -19.96 -10.32 -0.52
N ASP A 802 -18.92 -9.48 -0.60
CA ASP A 802 -18.39 -8.96 -1.86
C ASP A 802 -16.93 -9.37 -2.19
N GLU A 803 -16.22 -10.11 -1.32
CA GLU A 803 -14.77 -10.34 -1.52
C GLU A 803 -14.42 -11.79 -1.95
N ILE A 804 -13.97 -11.93 -3.20
CA ILE A 804 -13.40 -13.17 -3.75
C ILE A 804 -11.88 -13.14 -3.57
N VAL A 805 -11.32 -14.11 -2.85
CA VAL A 805 -9.87 -14.20 -2.60
C VAL A 805 -9.29 -15.46 -3.22
N LEU A 806 -8.05 -15.39 -3.73
CA LEU A 806 -7.31 -16.56 -4.18
C LEU A 806 -6.69 -17.27 -2.97
N GLY A 807 -7.00 -18.54 -2.74
CA GLY A 807 -6.53 -19.27 -1.55
C GLY A 807 -6.95 -20.73 -1.52
N CYS A 808 -6.58 -21.43 -0.45
CA CYS A 808 -6.93 -22.83 -0.20
C CYS A 808 -7.51 -22.95 1.21
N PHE A 809 -8.74 -23.44 1.35
CA PHE A 809 -9.44 -23.52 2.66
C PHE A 809 -9.84 -24.95 3.04
N ASP A 810 -9.43 -25.94 2.25
CA ASP A 810 -9.62 -27.36 2.51
C ASP A 810 -8.27 -27.99 2.87
N LEU A 811 -7.63 -27.45 3.92
CA LEU A 811 -6.32 -27.91 4.39
C LEU A 811 -6.54 -28.92 5.51
N GLN A 812 -6.17 -30.18 5.26
CA GLN A 812 -5.97 -31.15 6.33
C GLN A 812 -4.68 -30.79 7.10
N GLU A 813 -4.69 -30.93 8.42
CA GLU A 813 -3.61 -30.44 9.32
C GLU A 813 -2.21 -31.03 9.04
N VAL A 814 -2.13 -32.11 8.25
CA VAL A 814 -0.89 -32.81 7.92
C VAL A 814 -0.58 -32.61 6.44
N PHE A 815 0.32 -31.67 6.14
CA PHE A 815 0.92 -31.57 4.82
C PHE A 815 1.88 -32.76 4.62
N ASP A 816 1.53 -33.72 3.77
CA ASP A 816 2.57 -34.48 3.05
C ASP A 816 3.41 -33.47 2.24
N GLU A 817 4.73 -33.59 2.32
CA GLU A 817 5.64 -32.67 1.62
C GLU A 817 5.39 -32.67 0.11
N ASP A 818 4.92 -33.79 -0.43
CA ASP A 818 4.80 -34.07 -1.87
C ASP A 818 3.48 -33.64 -2.54
N GLN A 819 2.44 -33.25 -1.78
CA GLN A 819 1.17 -32.82 -2.38
C GLN A 819 1.17 -31.34 -2.77
N ASP A 820 0.69 -31.04 -3.98
CA ASP A 820 0.50 -29.69 -4.50
C ASP A 820 -0.73 -29.01 -3.87
N ILE A 821 -0.62 -27.71 -3.57
CA ILE A 821 -1.71 -26.96 -2.91
C ILE A 821 -2.61 -26.33 -3.98
N PRO A 822 -3.91 -26.69 -4.06
CA PRO A 822 -4.81 -26.09 -5.03
C PRO A 822 -5.22 -24.67 -4.60
N LEU A 823 -4.89 -23.68 -5.42
CA LEU A 823 -5.32 -22.28 -5.21
C LEU A 823 -6.67 -22.05 -5.86
N LEU A 824 -7.72 -21.72 -5.15
CA LEU A 824 -9.06 -21.48 -5.70
C LEU A 824 -9.48 -20.04 -5.42
N ARG A 825 -10.28 -19.46 -6.31
CA ARG A 825 -10.97 -18.21 -6.02
C ARG A 825 -12.19 -18.55 -5.16
N VAL A 826 -12.13 -18.19 -3.89
CA VAL A 826 -13.13 -18.53 -2.88
C VAL A 826 -13.59 -17.27 -2.19
N GLN A 827 -14.90 -17.17 -1.98
CA GLN A 827 -15.49 -16.17 -1.12
C GLN A 827 -15.53 -16.71 0.31
N THR A 828 -14.73 -16.13 1.20
CA THR A 828 -14.65 -16.57 2.60
C THR A 828 -13.98 -15.52 3.48
N SER A 829 -14.27 -15.60 4.78
CA SER A 829 -13.58 -14.84 5.82
C SER A 829 -12.75 -15.76 6.73
N TRP A 830 -11.86 -15.15 7.52
CA TRP A 830 -11.05 -15.82 8.52
C TRP A 830 -10.96 -14.97 9.78
N ARG A 831 -11.02 -15.64 10.92
CA ARG A 831 -11.01 -14.99 12.23
C ARG A 831 -9.65 -14.43 12.59
N ARG A 832 -8.59 -15.20 12.28
CA ARG A 832 -7.23 -14.89 12.74
C ARG A 832 -6.18 -15.12 11.66
N ILE A 833 -5.21 -14.23 11.57
CA ILE A 833 -3.99 -14.38 10.78
C ILE A 833 -2.94 -15.13 11.63
N VAL A 834 -2.36 -16.20 11.06
CA VAL A 834 -1.31 -16.98 11.74
C VAL A 834 0.08 -16.48 11.36
N GLY A 835 0.27 -16.06 10.11
CA GLY A 835 1.52 -15.51 9.60
C GLY A 835 1.72 -15.79 8.10
N ILE A 836 2.85 -15.36 7.56
CA ILE A 836 3.26 -15.63 6.17
C ILE A 836 3.73 -17.07 6.04
N TYR A 837 3.22 -17.79 5.05
CA TYR A 837 3.60 -19.17 4.79
C TYR A 837 5.09 -19.29 4.42
N HIS A 838 5.79 -20.28 4.97
CA HIS A 838 7.25 -20.33 5.01
C HIS A 838 7.84 -21.67 4.52
N ARG A 839 7.21 -22.32 3.53
CA ARG A 839 7.79 -23.51 2.88
C ARG A 839 8.22 -23.18 1.46
N ALA A 840 9.46 -22.75 1.28
CA ALA A 840 9.97 -22.18 0.02
C ALA A 840 9.78 -23.09 -1.21
N LYS A 841 9.97 -24.40 -1.04
CA LYS A 841 9.85 -25.42 -2.10
C LYS A 841 8.43 -25.95 -2.29
N LYS A 842 7.44 -25.43 -1.57
CA LYS A 842 6.05 -25.91 -1.71
C LYS A 842 5.49 -25.45 -3.06
N GLU A 843 4.83 -26.39 -3.74
CA GLU A 843 4.28 -26.21 -5.08
C GLU A 843 2.76 -25.95 -5.04
N PHE A 844 2.28 -25.10 -5.94
CA PHE A 844 0.88 -24.67 -6.03
C PHE A 844 0.24 -25.00 -7.38
N ARG A 845 -1.08 -25.24 -7.34
CA ARG A 845 -1.94 -25.60 -8.48
C ARG A 845 -3.12 -24.67 -8.72
#